data_AF-A0A7V3NAF3-F1
#
_entry.id   AF-A0A7V3NAF3-F1
#
_cell.length_a   1.000
_cell.length_b   1.000
_cell.length_c   1.000
_cell.angle_alpha   90.00
_cell.angle_beta   90.00
_cell.angle_gamma   90.00
#
_symmetry.space_group_name_H-M   'P 1'
#
loop_
_entity.id
_entity.type
_entity.pdbx_description
1 polymer ?
#
loop_
_entity_poly.entity_id
_entity_poly.type
_entity_poly.pdbx_seq_one_letter_code
_entity_poly.pdbx_strand_id
1 'polypeptide(L)'
;MAGFATAGSAWGGGRWACCPPTICRAGVRLALGIIALLGLPLRVPAQIPPWSAVDTRYRLSDTIQVERADSAVQQAVEQARAHLAARQWEEAVDVLTRLAESSGSKLVALNDWRFISAGQYCQMQLASLPPEALAVYRSRIDPVAQGWYERGTARRDRGLLEQIVEQALGSRWADKALLALGEIWLEQGDFAAARAAWERVVPLEPAPEAKAPRTWPGVAQSDVDLAAVRARLVLASILEGSTARARHELNQLAALHPGARGRLGGVETDYVEALGRLLEASAHWRHRPPPPDWDTLAGSPSRNRVAGAAKDVGGVLWRVRLPVAPGTDRRIFGHHVPARRVADDPQAPLSYHPIVVGGLVFVATQTAILGFDLRTGSPAWGHGDGTIYRDAAAAEPAAAAALNPPDMLGLPRCTLTAASGLLLARMGFAASGHANTLIPSRRSSRLVALDLSAQGRLALPPIAAEEGWTFEGTPVCDGTRLYVAMRRHEVRPQLHVAAFDAETGELAWRQFVCAADSPASNLLFEATNNLLTLHADMLYYNTSAGAVAALRTHDGRIRWLTRYPRATEGDLLQPPPHWDRDLVPCLYDRGKLLVAPADSPRIYCLDAFTGQVLWQTGPEVEDAVQLLGVAHDYLIAAGHKLYWIALAPPDEGKVKAVWPDGPEKLGYGRGTLAGDCVWWPTRERIYVFSLHTARPVKQILLPPLGLRGGNLVMTPECLLVASGTTLAALGVQVEAGHPAERVCLATPVGTSEASAGLRASTTASFSPVVSHEHAK
;
A
#
# COMPACT_ATOMS: atom_id res chain seq x y z
N MET A 1 -22.55 3.57 51.10
CA MET A 1 -22.61 2.84 52.38
C MET A 1 -21.23 2.21 52.57
N ALA A 2 -20.31 2.96 53.17
CA ALA A 2 -19.81 2.84 54.55
C ALA A 2 -18.65 1.81 54.63
N GLY A 3 -17.39 2.11 55.00
CA GLY A 3 -16.66 3.33 55.40
C GLY A 3 -15.17 3.17 54.99
N PHE A 4 -14.38 4.23 54.76
CA PHE A 4 -13.50 4.95 55.72
C PHE A 4 -12.67 3.99 56.62
N ALA A 5 -11.35 4.09 56.81
CA ALA A 5 -10.42 5.20 56.66
C ALA A 5 -8.93 4.75 56.60
N THR A 6 -8.15 5.59 55.91
CA THR A 6 -6.74 6.03 56.04
C THR A 6 -5.80 5.53 57.15
N ALA A 7 -4.52 5.36 56.77
CA ALA A 7 -3.26 5.87 57.37
C ALA A 7 -2.13 4.83 57.14
N GLY A 8 -0.87 5.10 56.78
CA GLY A 8 -0.10 6.34 56.66
C GLY A 8 1.36 6.03 57.04
N SER A 9 2.32 6.49 56.21
CA SER A 9 3.77 6.65 56.49
C SER A 9 4.64 5.39 56.64
N ALA A 10 5.95 5.35 56.38
CA ALA A 10 6.93 6.12 55.59
C ALA A 10 8.33 5.47 55.85
N TRP A 11 9.35 5.80 55.04
CA TRP A 11 10.80 5.51 55.23
C TRP A 11 11.22 4.04 55.08
N GLY A 12 12.38 3.65 54.54
CA GLY A 12 13.59 4.27 54.00
C GLY A 12 14.45 3.08 53.48
N GLY A 13 15.14 3.17 52.34
CA GLY A 13 16.54 3.58 52.32
C GLY A 13 17.49 2.50 52.85
N GLY A 14 18.32 1.88 51.98
CA GLY A 14 19.47 1.11 52.45
C GLY A 14 19.97 0.02 51.50
N ARG A 15 20.89 0.40 50.60
CA ARG A 15 21.79 -0.51 49.86
C ARG A 15 22.90 -1.06 50.79
N TRP A 16 23.74 -1.91 50.18
CA TRP A 16 25.11 -2.32 50.54
C TRP A 16 25.21 -3.61 51.37
N ALA A 17 26.15 -4.53 51.16
CA ALA A 17 27.11 -4.87 50.11
C ALA A 17 27.94 -6.06 50.66
N CYS A 18 28.51 -6.90 49.78
CA CYS A 18 29.75 -7.68 49.99
C CYS A 18 29.75 -8.75 51.12
N CYS A 19 30.42 -9.92 51.10
CA CYS A 19 31.22 -10.74 50.17
C CYS A 19 31.46 -12.10 50.96
N PRO A 20 32.24 -13.09 50.46
CA PRO A 20 32.14 -14.55 50.74
C PRO A 20 33.01 -14.97 51.98
N PRO A 21 33.39 -16.24 52.33
CA PRO A 21 33.90 -17.35 51.49
C PRO A 21 33.59 -18.83 51.92
N THR A 22 34.17 -19.68 51.08
CA THR A 22 34.44 -21.13 50.94
C THR A 22 34.77 -22.07 52.13
N ILE A 23 34.51 -23.38 51.90
CA ILE A 23 35.34 -24.60 52.14
C ILE A 23 35.04 -25.62 53.29
N CYS A 24 35.10 -26.92 52.90
CA CYS A 24 35.36 -28.20 53.63
C CYS A 24 34.18 -28.83 54.43
N ARG A 25 33.95 -30.15 54.56
CA ARG A 25 34.70 -31.44 54.37
C ARG A 25 33.65 -32.59 54.31
N ALA A 26 33.74 -33.54 53.37
CA ALA A 26 34.27 -34.92 53.48
C ALA A 26 33.54 -35.91 54.43
N GLY A 27 33.12 -37.07 53.89
CA GLY A 27 32.72 -38.26 54.66
C GLY A 27 32.15 -39.40 53.80
N VAL A 28 32.98 -40.38 53.43
CA VAL A 28 32.64 -41.64 52.74
C VAL A 28 32.67 -42.79 53.75
N ARG A 29 31.70 -43.72 53.70
CA ARG A 29 31.91 -45.18 53.86
C ARG A 29 30.68 -46.01 53.42
N LEU A 30 30.99 -47.05 52.64
CA LEU A 30 30.14 -48.07 52.01
C LEU A 30 29.42 -49.01 52.99
N ALA A 31 28.29 -49.59 52.55
CA ALA A 31 28.06 -51.04 52.58
C ALA A 31 26.99 -51.47 51.55
N LEU A 32 27.28 -52.54 50.82
CA LEU A 32 26.50 -53.14 49.73
C LEU A 32 25.23 -53.88 50.21
N GLY A 33 24.19 -53.84 49.37
CA GLY A 33 23.09 -54.80 49.37
C GLY A 33 22.43 -54.84 47.98
N ILE A 34 22.83 -55.81 47.16
CA ILE A 34 22.23 -56.08 45.85
C ILE A 34 20.92 -56.86 46.08
N ILE A 35 19.78 -56.28 45.69
CA ILE A 35 18.56 -57.04 45.38
C ILE A 35 18.08 -56.56 44.01
N ALA A 36 18.13 -57.48 43.05
CA ALA A 36 17.55 -57.32 41.72
C ALA A 36 16.02 -57.33 41.83
N LEU A 37 15.37 -56.25 41.39
CA LEU A 37 13.92 -56.21 41.18
C LEU A 37 13.65 -55.51 39.84
N LEU A 38 12.99 -56.26 38.98
CA LEU A 38 12.67 -55.98 37.59
C LEU A 38 12.07 -54.59 37.38
N GLY A 39 12.64 -53.85 36.43
CA GLY A 39 12.12 -52.58 35.96
C GLY A 39 10.82 -52.75 35.18
N LEU A 40 9.76 -52.14 35.68
CA LEU A 40 8.59 -51.72 34.90
C LEU A 40 8.50 -50.20 35.06
N PRO A 41 8.73 -49.40 34.02
CA PRO A 41 8.40 -47.99 34.08
C PRO A 41 6.88 -47.88 34.15
N LEU A 42 6.36 -47.43 35.30
CA LEU A 42 5.01 -46.89 35.41
C LEU A 42 4.91 -45.70 34.44
N ARG A 43 4.51 -45.97 33.20
CA ARG A 43 3.94 -44.95 32.32
C ARG A 43 2.61 -44.56 32.96
N VAL A 44 2.60 -43.44 33.66
CA VAL A 44 1.36 -42.66 33.80
C VAL A 44 1.10 -42.12 32.39
N PRO A 45 0.10 -42.60 31.64
CA PRO A 45 -0.30 -41.90 30.45
C PRO A 45 -0.79 -40.53 30.90
N ALA A 46 -0.07 -39.48 30.55
CA ALA A 46 -0.72 -38.18 30.42
C ALA A 46 -1.93 -38.45 29.52
N GLN A 47 -3.14 -38.28 30.06
CA GLN A 47 -4.36 -38.43 29.30
C GLN A 47 -4.36 -37.33 28.23
N ILE A 48 -3.85 -37.66 27.04
CA ILE A 48 -4.09 -36.89 25.83
C ILE A 48 -5.57 -37.09 25.54
N PRO A 49 -6.41 -36.04 25.55
CA PRO A 49 -7.81 -36.19 25.22
C PRO A 49 -7.93 -36.85 23.83
N PRO A 50 -8.93 -37.71 23.61
CA PRO A 50 -9.10 -38.37 22.32
C PRO A 50 -9.23 -37.31 21.22
N TRP A 51 -8.38 -37.42 20.18
CA TRP A 51 -8.28 -36.49 19.04
C TRP A 51 -9.56 -36.40 18.17
N SER A 52 -10.67 -37.00 18.58
CA SER A 52 -11.92 -37.11 17.83
C SER A 52 -12.91 -35.94 18.05
N ALA A 53 -12.48 -34.81 18.63
CA ALA A 53 -13.36 -33.66 18.87
C ALA A 53 -12.64 -32.31 18.85
N VAL A 54 -11.74 -32.06 17.89
CA VAL A 54 -11.27 -30.68 17.63
C VAL A 54 -12.28 -30.00 16.72
N ASP A 55 -12.92 -28.93 17.21
CA ASP A 55 -13.85 -28.13 16.42
C ASP A 55 -13.08 -27.36 15.34
N THR A 56 -13.36 -27.66 14.07
CA THR A 56 -12.74 -26.96 12.92
C THR A 56 -13.50 -25.69 12.56
N ARG A 57 -14.68 -25.50 13.14
CA ARG A 57 -15.43 -24.26 13.02
C ARG A 57 -14.81 -23.23 13.95
N TYR A 58 -14.72 -22.01 13.46
CA TYR A 58 -14.27 -20.87 14.25
C TYR A 58 -15.37 -19.81 14.29
N ARG A 59 -15.39 -19.07 15.38
CA ARG A 59 -16.13 -17.82 15.54
C ARG A 59 -15.19 -16.79 16.14
N LEU A 60 -14.87 -15.76 15.37
CA LEU A 60 -14.01 -14.66 15.76
C LEU A 60 -14.80 -13.62 16.53
N SER A 61 -14.13 -12.86 17.39
CA SER A 61 -14.72 -11.62 17.91
C SER A 61 -14.88 -10.59 16.80
N ASP A 62 -16.03 -9.90 16.78
CA ASP A 62 -16.22 -8.68 15.99
C ASP A 62 -15.37 -7.50 16.51
N THR A 63 -14.75 -7.65 17.69
CA THR A 63 -13.96 -6.61 18.33
C THR A 63 -12.59 -6.51 17.67
N ILE A 64 -12.34 -5.37 17.02
CA ILE A 64 -11.03 -4.99 16.53
C ILE A 64 -10.48 -3.96 17.51
N GLN A 65 -9.39 -4.32 18.19
CA GLN A 65 -8.71 -3.43 19.10
C GLN A 65 -7.88 -2.43 18.30
N VAL A 66 -8.10 -1.16 18.57
CA VAL A 66 -7.31 -0.04 18.05
C VAL A 66 -6.82 0.77 19.23
N GLU A 67 -5.69 1.46 19.12
CA GLU A 67 -5.17 2.31 20.19
C GLU A 67 -6.04 3.58 20.29
N ARG A 68 -7.17 3.44 20.96
CA ARG A 68 -8.07 4.56 21.24
C ARG A 68 -7.43 5.48 22.25
N ALA A 69 -7.78 6.76 22.15
CA ALA A 69 -7.49 7.73 23.18
C ALA A 69 -8.03 7.26 24.54
N ASP A 70 -7.29 7.58 25.60
CA ASP A 70 -7.62 7.19 26.97
C ASP A 70 -8.93 7.85 27.46
N SER A 71 -9.36 7.46 28.66
CA SER A 71 -10.59 7.99 29.26
C SER A 71 -10.52 9.50 29.46
N ALA A 72 -9.34 10.08 29.70
CA ALA A 72 -9.16 11.52 29.88
C ALA A 72 -9.42 12.28 28.57
N VAL A 73 -8.89 11.81 27.44
CA VAL A 73 -9.18 12.40 26.12
C VAL A 73 -10.66 12.25 25.78
N GLN A 74 -11.26 11.09 26.02
CA GLN A 74 -12.69 10.89 25.77
C GLN A 74 -13.56 11.84 26.60
N GLN A 75 -13.21 12.01 27.88
CA GLN A 75 -13.88 12.98 28.77
C GLN A 75 -13.69 14.41 28.28
N ALA A 76 -12.50 14.79 27.81
CA ALA A 76 -12.25 16.11 27.26
C ALA A 76 -13.07 16.38 25.99
N VAL A 77 -13.25 15.38 25.13
CA VAL A 77 -14.12 15.47 23.94
C VAL A 77 -15.58 15.69 24.35
N GLU A 78 -16.08 14.93 25.32
CA GLU A 78 -17.45 15.11 25.83
C GLU A 78 -17.63 16.44 26.57
N GLN A 79 -16.63 16.89 27.31
CA GLN A 79 -16.62 18.19 27.96
C GLN A 79 -16.68 19.33 26.92
N ALA A 80 -15.88 19.25 25.84
CA ALA A 80 -15.95 20.22 24.75
C ALA A 80 -17.36 20.26 24.14
N ARG A 81 -17.98 19.10 23.90
CA ARG A 81 -19.37 19.01 23.41
C ARG A 81 -20.36 19.68 24.36
N ALA A 82 -20.22 19.45 25.67
CA ALA A 82 -21.08 20.06 26.69
C ALA A 82 -20.95 21.59 26.71
N HIS A 83 -19.71 22.12 26.67
CA HIS A 83 -19.46 23.57 26.59
C HIS A 83 -20.05 24.18 25.32
N LEU A 84 -19.91 23.52 24.16
CA LEU A 84 -20.52 23.95 22.91
C LEU A 84 -22.05 23.98 22.99
N ALA A 85 -22.67 22.95 23.56
CA ALA A 85 -24.12 22.90 23.76
C ALA A 85 -24.63 23.99 24.72
N ALA A 86 -23.84 24.31 25.76
CA ALA A 86 -24.11 25.35 26.74
C ALA A 86 -23.75 26.77 26.25
N ARG A 87 -23.24 26.93 25.03
CA ARG A 87 -22.77 28.20 24.46
C ARG A 87 -21.62 28.87 25.23
N GLN A 88 -20.80 28.06 25.90
CA GLN A 88 -19.60 28.48 26.63
C GLN A 88 -18.41 28.44 25.68
N TRP A 89 -18.29 29.49 24.86
CA TRP A 89 -17.41 29.50 23.69
C TRP A 89 -15.92 29.49 24.03
N GLU A 90 -15.49 30.29 25.01
CA GLU A 90 -14.08 30.37 25.40
C GLU A 90 -13.59 29.05 25.98
N GLU A 91 -14.39 28.44 26.87
CA GLU A 91 -14.08 27.16 27.49
C GLU A 91 -14.05 26.03 26.46
N ALA A 92 -14.99 26.01 25.52
CA ALA A 92 -14.99 25.03 24.43
C ALA A 92 -13.72 25.13 23.57
N VAL A 93 -13.34 26.34 23.17
CA VAL A 93 -12.13 26.59 22.38
C VAL A 93 -10.86 26.20 23.15
N ASP A 94 -10.80 26.50 24.45
CA ASP A 94 -9.67 26.15 25.32
C ASP A 94 -9.48 24.63 25.43
N VAL A 95 -10.57 23.90 25.67
CA VAL A 95 -10.54 22.43 25.79
C VAL A 95 -10.09 21.81 24.46
N LEU A 96 -10.65 22.24 23.33
CA LEU A 96 -10.29 21.71 22.01
C LEU A 96 -8.83 21.99 21.63
N THR A 97 -8.34 23.21 21.90
CA THR A 97 -6.96 23.61 21.60
C THR A 97 -5.97 22.82 22.45
N ARG A 98 -6.20 22.74 23.76
CA ARG A 98 -5.37 21.97 24.69
C ARG A 98 -5.34 20.48 24.36
N LEU A 99 -6.48 19.94 23.94
CA LEU A 99 -6.58 18.54 23.53
C LEU A 99 -5.75 18.27 22.26
N ALA A 100 -5.83 19.16 21.27
CA ALA A 100 -5.05 19.05 20.03
C ALA A 100 -3.53 19.10 20.31
N GLU A 101 -3.08 19.95 21.24
CA GLU A 101 -1.67 20.09 21.60
C GLU A 101 -1.13 18.91 22.42
N SER A 102 -1.87 18.48 23.45
CA SER A 102 -1.39 17.48 24.41
C SER A 102 -1.53 16.04 23.92
N SER A 103 -2.58 15.74 23.16
CA SER A 103 -2.97 14.37 22.79
C SER A 103 -3.28 14.22 21.30
N GLY A 104 -2.83 15.16 20.46
CA GLY A 104 -3.23 15.27 19.05
C GLY A 104 -3.01 14.01 18.21
N SER A 105 -2.04 13.15 18.55
CA SER A 105 -1.75 11.91 17.83
C SER A 105 -2.62 10.71 18.23
N LYS A 106 -3.35 10.79 19.34
CA LYS A 106 -4.21 9.69 19.81
C LYS A 106 -5.43 9.53 18.90
N LEU A 107 -5.90 8.31 18.68
CA LEU A 107 -7.04 8.06 17.81
C LEU A 107 -8.36 8.23 18.55
N VAL A 108 -9.26 9.01 17.95
CA VAL A 108 -10.65 9.18 18.40
C VAL A 108 -11.60 8.65 17.34
N ALA A 109 -12.71 8.06 17.80
CA ALA A 109 -13.75 7.58 16.90
C ALA A 109 -14.52 8.77 16.32
N LEU A 110 -14.55 8.88 14.99
CA LEU A 110 -15.42 9.81 14.28
C LEU A 110 -16.83 9.23 14.14
N ASN A 111 -16.89 7.92 13.93
CA ASN A 111 -18.08 7.07 13.99
C ASN A 111 -17.65 5.63 14.33
N ASP A 112 -18.57 4.65 14.27
CA ASP A 112 -18.30 3.25 14.64
C ASP A 112 -17.20 2.58 13.79
N TRP A 113 -17.00 3.08 12.57
CA TRP A 113 -16.12 2.50 11.57
C TRP A 113 -14.82 3.29 11.39
N ARG A 114 -14.83 4.61 11.56
CA ARG A 114 -13.72 5.48 11.19
C ARG A 114 -13.13 6.19 12.40
N PHE A 115 -11.81 6.13 12.50
CA PHE A 115 -10.97 6.73 13.53
C PHE A 115 -10.01 7.72 12.88
N ILE A 116 -9.84 8.87 13.52
CA ILE A 116 -8.90 9.91 13.09
C ILE A 116 -8.08 10.38 14.29
N SER A 117 -7.02 11.14 14.05
CA SER A 117 -6.24 11.73 15.14
C SER A 117 -7.08 12.75 15.92
N ALA A 118 -6.86 12.85 17.23
CA ALA A 118 -7.54 13.81 18.09
C ALA A 118 -7.30 15.24 17.61
N GLY A 119 -6.10 15.54 17.10
CA GLY A 119 -5.78 16.82 16.49
C GLY A 119 -6.68 17.13 15.29
N GLN A 120 -6.81 16.18 14.35
CA GLN A 120 -7.70 16.36 13.20
C GLN A 120 -9.16 16.50 13.63
N TYR A 121 -9.62 15.70 14.59
CA TYR A 121 -10.97 15.81 15.15
C TYR A 121 -11.20 17.21 15.74
N CYS A 122 -10.29 17.71 16.59
CA CYS A 122 -10.36 19.04 17.17
C CYS A 122 -10.41 20.13 16.10
N GLN A 123 -9.57 20.06 15.07
CA GLN A 123 -9.59 21.02 13.96
C GLN A 123 -10.91 21.00 13.19
N MET A 124 -11.49 19.81 12.98
CA MET A 124 -12.81 19.69 12.34
C MET A 124 -13.91 20.31 13.21
N GLN A 125 -13.85 20.16 14.53
CA GLN A 125 -14.80 20.82 15.45
C GLN A 125 -14.59 22.34 15.45
N LEU A 126 -13.35 22.81 15.59
CA LEU A 126 -12.98 24.24 15.59
C LEU A 126 -13.38 24.94 14.30
N ALA A 127 -13.14 24.30 13.15
CA ALA A 127 -13.55 24.82 11.85
C ALA A 127 -15.07 24.90 11.69
N SER A 128 -15.83 24.11 12.45
CA SER A 128 -17.29 24.00 12.36
C SER A 128 -18.02 24.79 13.43
N LEU A 129 -17.31 25.62 14.20
CA LEU A 129 -17.90 26.45 15.24
C LEU A 129 -18.91 27.46 14.67
N PRO A 130 -19.96 27.80 15.42
CA PRO A 130 -20.81 28.95 15.10
C PRO A 130 -20.01 30.25 14.96
N PRO A 131 -20.48 31.25 14.20
CA PRO A 131 -19.74 32.48 13.94
C PRO A 131 -19.20 33.19 15.19
N GLU A 132 -19.96 33.19 16.30
CA GLU A 132 -19.57 33.82 17.57
C GLU A 132 -18.38 33.10 18.22
N ALA A 133 -18.43 31.76 18.29
CA ALA A 133 -17.36 30.95 18.84
C ALA A 133 -16.13 30.92 17.92
N LEU A 134 -16.35 30.93 16.61
CA LEU A 134 -15.28 30.98 15.63
C LEU A 134 -14.51 32.31 15.70
N ALA A 135 -15.19 33.43 16.01
CA ALA A 135 -14.54 34.72 16.21
C ALA A 135 -13.58 34.70 17.41
N VAL A 136 -13.98 34.06 18.53
CA VAL A 136 -13.12 33.84 19.70
C VAL A 136 -11.87 33.04 19.30
N TYR A 137 -12.04 31.90 18.63
CA TYR A 137 -10.91 31.10 18.16
C TYR A 137 -9.98 31.89 17.22
N ARG A 138 -10.54 32.57 16.21
CA ARG A 138 -9.80 33.38 15.22
C ARG A 138 -8.99 34.51 15.85
N SER A 139 -9.52 35.19 16.87
CA SER A 139 -8.78 36.24 17.59
C SER A 139 -7.44 35.76 18.18
N ARG A 140 -7.32 34.45 18.46
CA ARG A 140 -6.13 33.83 19.05
C ARG A 140 -5.22 33.24 17.97
N ILE A 141 -5.78 32.53 16.98
CA ILE A 141 -4.99 31.77 16.01
C ILE A 141 -4.61 32.57 14.75
N ASP A 142 -5.42 33.54 14.32
CA ASP A 142 -5.19 34.26 13.06
C ASP A 142 -3.84 34.99 12.99
N PRO A 143 -3.33 35.66 14.07
CA PRO A 143 -2.02 36.31 14.02
C PRO A 143 -0.87 35.33 13.77
N VAL A 144 -0.96 34.12 14.36
CA VAL A 144 0.04 33.06 14.19
C VAL A 144 -0.07 32.46 12.78
N ALA A 145 -1.29 32.14 12.35
CA ALA A 145 -1.56 31.57 11.04
C ALA A 145 -1.16 32.53 9.89
N GLN A 146 -1.34 33.84 10.07
CA GLN A 146 -0.86 34.85 9.14
C GLN A 146 0.66 34.77 8.94
N GLY A 147 1.43 34.74 10.04
CA GLY A 147 2.88 34.65 9.98
C GLY A 147 3.37 33.33 9.36
N TRP A 148 2.64 32.23 9.54
CA TRP A 148 2.90 30.98 8.83
C TRP A 148 2.60 31.10 7.34
N TYR A 149 1.47 31.69 6.97
CA TYR A 149 1.05 31.84 5.58
C TYR A 149 1.99 32.73 4.78
N GLU A 150 2.35 33.90 5.32
CA GLU A 150 3.25 34.86 4.66
C GLU A 150 4.64 34.25 4.42
N ARG A 151 5.20 33.55 5.42
CA ARG A 151 6.49 32.86 5.26
C ARG A 151 6.39 31.65 4.34
N GLY A 152 5.31 30.88 4.48
CA GLY A 152 5.04 29.69 3.68
C GLY A 152 4.92 30.02 2.19
N THR A 153 4.15 31.05 1.85
CA THR A 153 4.00 31.50 0.46
C THR A 153 5.27 32.16 -0.07
N ALA A 154 5.92 33.05 0.69
CA ALA A 154 7.14 33.73 0.25
C ALA A 154 8.29 32.76 -0.04
N ARG A 155 8.40 31.66 0.72
CA ARG A 155 9.45 30.64 0.55
C ARG A 155 9.01 29.41 -0.22
N ARG A 156 7.74 29.35 -0.63
CA ARG A 156 7.08 28.13 -1.13
C ARG A 156 7.29 26.91 -0.22
N ASP A 157 7.24 27.15 1.09
CA ASP A 157 7.43 26.14 2.12
C ASP A 157 6.12 25.37 2.36
N ARG A 158 6.05 24.17 1.77
CA ARG A 158 4.92 23.25 1.91
C ARG A 158 4.61 22.93 3.37
N GLY A 159 5.62 22.72 4.21
CA GLY A 159 5.44 22.30 5.60
C GLY A 159 4.73 23.37 6.44
N LEU A 160 5.05 24.64 6.24
CA LEU A 160 4.36 25.75 6.91
C LEU A 160 2.89 25.87 6.48
N LEU A 161 2.59 25.63 5.21
CA LEU A 161 1.21 25.69 4.72
C LEU A 161 0.41 24.47 5.19
N GLU A 162 1.00 23.28 5.21
CA GLU A 162 0.41 22.07 5.81
C GLU A 162 0.14 22.26 7.30
N GLN A 163 1.05 22.94 8.02
CA GLN A 163 0.87 23.25 9.43
C GLN A 163 -0.39 24.08 9.69
N ILE A 164 -0.70 25.08 8.85
CA ILE A 164 -1.95 25.86 8.96
C ILE A 164 -3.16 24.93 8.81
N VAL A 165 -3.10 24.01 7.87
CA VAL A 165 -4.19 23.08 7.57
C VAL A 165 -4.37 22.00 8.65
N GLU A 166 -3.29 21.60 9.33
CA GLU A 166 -3.30 20.62 10.42
C GLU A 166 -3.59 21.24 11.80
N GLN A 167 -3.31 22.53 12.01
CA GLN A 167 -3.34 23.16 13.35
C GLN A 167 -4.24 24.40 13.45
N ALA A 168 -4.67 24.97 12.32
CA ALA A 168 -5.43 26.22 12.26
C ALA A 168 -6.52 26.18 11.17
N LEU A 169 -7.22 25.05 11.01
CA LEU A 169 -8.20 24.84 9.93
C LEU A 169 -9.38 25.82 9.99
N GLY A 170 -9.74 26.30 11.18
CA GLY A 170 -10.78 27.32 11.37
C GLY A 170 -10.32 28.77 11.16
N SER A 171 -9.02 29.02 10.90
CA SER A 171 -8.48 30.36 10.68
C SER A 171 -8.96 30.98 9.37
N ARG A 172 -8.79 32.30 9.23
CA ARG A 172 -9.02 33.04 7.95
C ARG A 172 -7.94 32.79 6.89
N TRP A 173 -6.94 32.00 7.22
CA TRP A 173 -5.78 31.72 6.36
C TRP A 173 -5.78 30.27 5.84
N ALA A 174 -6.68 29.42 6.34
CA ALA A 174 -6.72 28.01 5.99
C ALA A 174 -7.14 27.77 4.53
N ASP A 175 -8.14 28.48 4.04
CA ASP A 175 -8.59 28.42 2.64
C ASP A 175 -7.49 28.87 1.66
N LYS A 176 -6.82 29.99 1.97
CA LYS A 176 -5.67 30.49 1.22
C LYS A 176 -4.49 29.52 1.25
N ALA A 177 -4.22 28.92 2.41
CA ALA A 177 -3.17 27.90 2.53
C ALA A 177 -3.51 26.65 1.71
N LEU A 178 -4.76 26.18 1.71
CA LEU A 178 -5.22 25.07 0.86
C LEU A 178 -5.10 25.40 -0.63
N LEU A 179 -5.42 26.62 -1.05
CA LEU A 179 -5.21 27.07 -2.43
C LEU A 179 -3.73 26.99 -2.82
N ALA A 180 -2.85 27.57 -2.01
CA ALA A 180 -1.40 27.56 -2.26
C ALA A 180 -0.80 26.16 -2.23
N LEU A 181 -1.23 25.30 -1.30
CA LEU A 181 -0.83 23.89 -1.27
C LEU A 181 -1.25 23.16 -2.53
N GLY A 182 -2.49 23.34 -2.98
CA GLY A 182 -2.96 22.68 -4.19
C GLY A 182 -2.18 23.13 -5.43
N GLU A 183 -1.76 24.40 -5.50
CA GLU A 183 -0.88 24.88 -6.57
C GLU A 183 0.52 24.24 -6.51
N ILE A 184 1.12 24.12 -5.31
CA ILE A 184 2.40 23.42 -5.11
C ILE A 184 2.29 21.95 -5.55
N TRP A 185 1.23 21.25 -5.16
CA TRP A 185 1.00 19.86 -5.54
C TRP A 185 0.76 19.69 -7.04
N LEU A 186 0.00 20.61 -7.65
CA LEU A 186 -0.24 20.60 -9.09
C LEU A 186 1.08 20.74 -9.86
N GLU A 187 1.96 21.64 -9.44
CA GLU A 187 3.29 21.84 -10.05
C GLU A 187 4.19 20.61 -9.92
N GLN A 188 4.06 19.85 -8.83
CA GLN A 188 4.78 18.59 -8.62
C GLN A 188 4.18 17.42 -9.43
N GLY A 189 3.01 17.62 -10.05
CA GLY A 189 2.27 16.59 -10.77
C GLY A 189 1.44 15.66 -9.89
N ASP A 190 1.28 15.99 -8.59
CA ASP A 190 0.37 15.26 -7.70
C ASP A 190 -1.03 15.88 -7.77
N PHE A 191 -1.76 15.51 -8.82
CA PHE A 191 -3.11 16.02 -9.09
C PHE A 191 -4.12 15.61 -8.01
N ALA A 192 -3.91 14.45 -7.37
CA ALA A 192 -4.79 13.95 -6.34
C ALA A 192 -4.64 14.74 -5.03
N ALA A 193 -3.40 15.04 -4.63
CA ALA A 193 -3.14 15.91 -3.47
C ALA A 193 -3.62 17.34 -3.72
N ALA A 194 -3.40 17.87 -4.94
CA ALA A 194 -3.90 19.18 -5.34
C ALA A 194 -5.43 19.27 -5.22
N ARG A 195 -6.11 18.27 -5.78
CA ARG A 195 -7.55 18.12 -5.68
C ARG A 195 -8.03 18.05 -4.24
N ALA A 196 -7.44 17.18 -3.43
CA ALA A 196 -7.83 17.00 -2.03
C ALA A 196 -7.68 18.30 -1.23
N ALA A 197 -6.69 19.14 -1.54
CA ALA A 197 -6.57 20.46 -0.94
C ALA A 197 -7.72 21.39 -1.35
N TRP A 198 -8.04 21.48 -2.64
CA TRP A 198 -9.09 22.36 -3.15
C TRP A 198 -10.51 21.91 -2.81
N GLU A 199 -10.78 20.61 -2.76
CA GLU A 199 -12.08 20.07 -2.31
C GLU A 199 -12.40 20.46 -0.86
N ARG A 200 -11.38 20.67 -0.02
CA ARG A 200 -11.55 21.14 1.36
C ARG A 200 -11.90 22.62 1.47
N VAL A 201 -11.75 23.38 0.39
CA VAL A 201 -12.18 24.79 0.29
C VAL A 201 -13.65 24.89 -0.11
N VAL A 202 -14.14 23.94 -0.91
CA VAL A 202 -15.53 23.91 -1.35
C VAL A 202 -16.45 23.66 -0.15
N PRO A 203 -17.37 24.58 0.17
CA PRO A 203 -18.28 24.40 1.30
C PRO A 203 -19.14 23.16 1.09
N LEU A 204 -19.20 22.30 2.10
CA LEU A 204 -20.20 21.25 2.14
C LEU A 204 -21.52 21.86 2.62
N GLU A 205 -22.61 21.60 1.91
CA GLU A 205 -23.94 21.89 2.43
C GLU A 205 -24.10 21.18 3.78
N PRO A 206 -24.54 21.86 4.84
CA PRO A 206 -24.79 21.21 6.10
C PRO A 206 -25.82 20.09 5.88
N ALA A 207 -25.52 18.88 6.35
CA ALA A 207 -26.47 17.79 6.30
C ALA A 207 -27.82 18.27 6.90
N PRO A 208 -28.96 17.94 6.27
CA PRO A 208 -30.28 18.40 6.73
C PRO A 208 -30.59 18.00 8.19
N GLU A 209 -29.86 17.02 8.72
CA GLU A 209 -29.85 16.66 10.14
C GLU A 209 -28.63 17.27 10.85
N ALA A 210 -28.83 18.37 11.58
CA ALA A 210 -27.82 19.05 12.40
C ALA A 210 -27.22 18.21 13.55
N LYS A 211 -27.38 16.87 13.53
CA LYS A 211 -26.92 15.92 14.56
C LYS A 211 -25.81 14.98 14.09
N ALA A 212 -25.58 14.79 12.79
CA ALA A 212 -24.52 13.90 12.31
C ALA A 212 -23.14 14.59 12.41
N PRO A 213 -22.10 13.95 12.96
CA PRO A 213 -20.78 14.53 13.03
C PRO A 213 -20.22 14.77 11.63
N ARG A 214 -19.64 15.95 11.37
CA ARG A 214 -18.95 16.21 10.11
C ARG A 214 -17.84 15.19 9.91
N THR A 215 -17.82 14.54 8.75
CA THR A 215 -16.84 13.50 8.42
C THR A 215 -15.71 13.99 7.50
N TRP A 216 -15.86 15.19 6.92
CA TRP A 216 -14.92 15.77 5.96
C TRP A 216 -14.13 16.94 6.58
N PRO A 217 -12.80 16.99 6.45
CA PRO A 217 -11.95 18.04 7.04
C PRO A 217 -11.87 19.30 6.17
N GLY A 218 -13.01 19.91 5.84
CA GLY A 218 -13.10 21.16 5.07
C GLY A 218 -13.19 22.43 5.93
N VAL A 219 -12.92 23.58 5.32
CA VAL A 219 -13.25 24.88 5.92
C VAL A 219 -14.77 25.08 5.91
N ALA A 220 -15.35 25.66 6.98
CA ALA A 220 -16.79 25.89 7.03
C ALA A 220 -17.25 27.13 6.25
N GLN A 221 -16.38 28.14 6.18
CA GLN A 221 -16.61 29.41 5.51
C GLN A 221 -15.34 29.73 4.74
N SER A 222 -15.52 30.18 3.50
CA SER A 222 -14.44 30.56 2.61
C SER A 222 -14.85 31.83 1.88
N ASP A 223 -13.99 32.84 1.94
CA ASP A 223 -14.18 34.09 1.20
C ASP A 223 -13.47 34.04 -0.17
N VAL A 224 -12.83 32.92 -0.51
CA VAL A 224 -12.20 32.74 -1.82
C VAL A 224 -13.23 32.51 -2.93
N ASP A 225 -12.86 32.89 -4.15
CA ASP A 225 -13.69 32.67 -5.33
C ASP A 225 -13.88 31.17 -5.61
N LEU A 226 -15.07 30.66 -5.31
CA LEU A 226 -15.44 29.26 -5.50
C LEU A 226 -15.47 28.86 -6.97
N ALA A 227 -15.75 29.79 -7.90
CA ALA A 227 -15.69 29.49 -9.32
C ALA A 227 -14.24 29.18 -9.73
N ALA A 228 -13.28 29.96 -9.24
CA ALA A 228 -11.85 29.72 -9.45
C ALA A 228 -11.35 28.42 -8.79
N VAL A 229 -11.90 28.03 -7.63
CA VAL A 229 -11.61 26.72 -6.98
C VAL A 229 -12.13 25.58 -7.85
N ARG A 230 -13.38 25.64 -8.30
CA ARG A 230 -13.97 24.60 -9.15
C ARG A 230 -13.30 24.52 -10.52
N ALA A 231 -12.90 25.64 -11.10
CA ALA A 231 -12.09 25.66 -12.32
C ALA A 231 -10.75 24.93 -12.14
N ARG A 232 -10.08 25.10 -10.98
CA ARG A 232 -8.86 24.35 -10.64
C ARG A 232 -9.11 22.84 -10.49
N LEU A 233 -10.23 22.43 -9.89
CA LEU A 233 -10.62 21.01 -9.81
C LEU A 233 -10.79 20.39 -11.21
N VAL A 234 -11.49 21.08 -12.11
CA VAL A 234 -11.62 20.65 -13.52
C VAL A 234 -10.25 20.55 -14.18
N LEU A 235 -9.39 21.55 -14.01
CA LEU A 235 -8.02 21.53 -14.55
C LEU A 235 -7.22 20.34 -14.03
N ALA A 236 -7.24 20.05 -12.72
CA ALA A 236 -6.59 18.88 -12.15
C ALA A 236 -7.13 17.59 -12.77
N SER A 237 -8.45 17.45 -12.93
CA SER A 237 -9.07 16.28 -13.57
C SER A 237 -8.65 16.11 -15.04
N ILE A 238 -8.48 17.21 -15.79
CA ILE A 238 -7.95 17.19 -17.17
C ILE A 238 -6.49 16.72 -17.18
N LEU A 239 -5.64 17.30 -16.33
CA LEU A 239 -4.21 16.99 -16.26
C LEU A 239 -3.93 15.57 -15.75
N GLU A 240 -4.77 15.09 -14.82
CA GLU A 240 -4.75 13.71 -14.32
C GLU A 240 -5.16 12.68 -15.39
N GLY A 241 -5.78 13.12 -16.50
CA GLY A 241 -6.32 12.25 -17.55
C GLY A 241 -7.68 11.63 -17.20
N SER A 242 -8.34 12.12 -16.14
CA SER A 242 -9.67 11.69 -15.70
C SER A 242 -10.78 12.31 -16.55
N THR A 243 -10.85 11.99 -17.84
CA THR A 243 -11.77 12.62 -18.82
C THR A 243 -13.23 12.62 -18.39
N ALA A 244 -13.74 11.50 -17.88
CA ALA A 244 -15.13 11.41 -17.42
C ALA A 244 -15.41 12.34 -16.23
N ARG A 245 -14.47 12.40 -15.27
CA ARG A 245 -14.54 13.29 -14.10
C ARG A 245 -14.45 14.75 -14.51
N ALA A 246 -13.48 15.10 -15.37
CA ALA A 246 -13.29 16.44 -15.90
C ALA A 246 -14.57 16.95 -16.61
N ARG A 247 -15.21 16.10 -17.42
CA ARG A 247 -16.47 16.45 -18.08
C ARG A 247 -17.59 16.70 -17.07
N HIS A 248 -17.73 15.82 -16.08
CA HIS A 248 -18.73 15.97 -15.03
C HIS A 248 -18.54 17.27 -14.24
N GLU A 249 -17.31 17.58 -13.85
CA GLU A 249 -16.97 18.78 -13.09
C GLU A 249 -17.11 20.06 -13.91
N LEU A 250 -16.78 20.02 -15.20
CA LEU A 250 -17.00 21.15 -16.11
C LEU A 250 -18.49 21.45 -16.23
N ASN A 251 -19.33 20.43 -16.33
CA ASN A 251 -20.79 20.59 -16.34
C ASN A 251 -21.30 21.18 -15.02
N GLN A 252 -20.76 20.74 -13.87
CA GLN A 252 -21.09 21.33 -12.57
C GLN A 252 -20.65 22.80 -12.48
N LEU A 253 -19.45 23.14 -12.96
CA LEU A 253 -18.94 24.50 -13.00
C LEU A 253 -19.86 25.40 -13.84
N ALA A 254 -20.26 24.95 -15.02
CA ALA A 254 -21.18 25.68 -15.91
C ALA A 254 -22.55 25.90 -15.27
N ALA A 255 -23.06 24.92 -14.53
CA ALA A 255 -24.36 25.02 -13.85
C ALA A 255 -24.32 25.95 -12.62
N LEU A 256 -23.26 25.87 -11.81
CA LEU A 256 -23.17 26.61 -10.53
C LEU A 256 -22.60 28.02 -10.68
N HIS A 257 -21.76 28.26 -11.69
CA HIS A 257 -21.06 29.53 -11.89
C HIS A 257 -21.08 29.96 -13.38
N PRO A 258 -22.28 30.21 -13.95
CA PRO A 258 -22.41 30.57 -15.36
C PRO A 258 -21.69 31.89 -15.66
N GLY A 259 -20.86 31.91 -16.71
CA GLY A 259 -20.13 33.10 -17.15
C GLY A 259 -19.01 33.56 -16.21
N ALA A 260 -18.57 32.71 -15.27
CA ALA A 260 -17.49 33.04 -14.37
C ALA A 260 -16.15 33.17 -15.12
N ARG A 261 -15.43 34.26 -14.84
CA ARG A 261 -14.16 34.60 -15.50
C ARG A 261 -13.05 34.72 -14.47
N GLY A 262 -11.84 34.40 -14.90
CA GLY A 262 -10.64 34.67 -14.14
C GLY A 262 -9.38 34.24 -14.88
N ARG A 263 -8.25 34.35 -14.19
CA ARG A 263 -6.94 34.07 -14.78
C ARG A 263 -6.66 32.56 -14.86
N LEU A 264 -6.42 32.05 -16.07
CA LEU A 264 -5.97 30.67 -16.33
C LEU A 264 -4.86 30.69 -17.39
N GLY A 265 -3.73 30.03 -17.12
CA GLY A 265 -2.57 30.07 -18.03
C GLY A 265 -2.00 31.49 -18.24
N GLY A 266 -2.18 32.38 -17.27
CA GLY A 266 -1.71 33.77 -17.32
C GLY A 266 -2.66 34.75 -18.01
N VAL A 267 -3.75 34.29 -18.63
CA VAL A 267 -4.72 35.11 -19.39
C VAL A 267 -6.08 35.14 -18.68
N GLU A 268 -6.77 36.28 -18.73
CA GLU A 268 -8.16 36.41 -18.27
C GLU A 268 -9.14 35.76 -19.25
N THR A 269 -9.90 34.77 -18.82
CA THR A 269 -10.78 33.98 -19.68
C THR A 269 -12.08 33.60 -18.97
N ASP A 270 -13.12 33.27 -19.74
CA ASP A 270 -14.23 32.46 -19.23
C ASP A 270 -13.73 31.06 -18.89
N TYR A 271 -14.03 30.59 -17.69
CA TYR A 271 -13.51 29.31 -17.20
C TYR A 271 -14.08 28.12 -17.96
N VAL A 272 -15.39 28.11 -18.22
CA VAL A 272 -16.06 26.97 -18.87
C VAL A 272 -15.58 26.84 -20.30
N GLU A 273 -15.49 27.95 -21.03
CA GLU A 273 -15.02 27.97 -22.41
C GLU A 273 -13.55 27.52 -22.51
N ALA A 274 -12.66 28.05 -21.67
CA ALA A 274 -11.25 27.71 -21.70
C ALA A 274 -10.98 26.25 -21.30
N LEU A 275 -11.61 25.77 -20.23
CA LEU A 275 -11.45 24.40 -19.75
C LEU A 275 -12.12 23.39 -20.69
N GLY A 276 -13.24 23.78 -21.34
CA GLY A 276 -13.86 22.98 -22.39
C GLY A 276 -12.92 22.74 -23.57
N ARG A 277 -12.30 23.80 -24.09
CA ARG A 277 -11.25 23.69 -25.12
C ARG A 277 -10.06 22.85 -24.66
N LEU A 278 -9.62 23.03 -23.41
CA LEU A 278 -8.49 22.28 -22.87
C LEU A 278 -8.81 20.78 -22.75
N LEU A 279 -10.02 20.43 -22.33
CA LEU A 279 -10.50 19.04 -22.25
C LEU A 279 -10.64 18.39 -23.63
N GLU A 280 -11.02 19.15 -24.65
CA GLU A 280 -11.01 18.65 -26.04
C GLU A 280 -9.59 18.45 -26.57
N ALA A 281 -8.69 19.40 -26.26
CA ALA A 281 -7.28 19.29 -26.63
C ALA A 281 -6.58 18.13 -25.92
N SER A 282 -6.95 17.83 -24.67
CA SER A 282 -6.29 16.79 -23.87
C SER A 282 -6.47 15.38 -24.44
N ALA A 283 -7.52 15.14 -25.21
CA ALA A 283 -7.72 13.88 -25.93
C ALA A 283 -6.60 13.56 -26.94
N HIS A 284 -5.81 14.56 -27.34
CA HIS A 284 -4.73 14.43 -28.32
C HIS A 284 -3.34 14.62 -27.70
N TRP A 285 -3.24 14.78 -26.38
CA TRP A 285 -1.95 14.93 -25.70
C TRP A 285 -1.15 13.64 -25.78
N ARG A 286 0.15 13.78 -26.02
CA ARG A 286 1.07 12.64 -25.98
C ARG A 286 1.32 12.26 -24.52
N HIS A 287 0.83 11.09 -24.11
CA HIS A 287 1.18 10.53 -22.82
C HIS A 287 2.64 10.08 -22.82
N ARG A 288 3.34 10.32 -21.70
CA ARG A 288 4.68 9.76 -21.50
C ARG A 288 4.56 8.24 -21.50
N PRO A 289 5.39 7.52 -22.28
CA PRO A 289 5.39 6.07 -22.21
C PRO A 289 5.69 5.63 -20.76
N PRO A 290 5.04 4.56 -20.28
CA PRO A 290 5.31 4.06 -18.95
C PRO A 290 6.81 3.69 -18.83
N PRO A 291 7.40 3.83 -17.63
CA PRO A 291 8.76 3.36 -17.40
C PRO A 291 8.90 1.89 -17.81
N PRO A 292 10.05 1.49 -18.37
CA PRO A 292 10.30 0.10 -18.75
C PRO A 292 10.43 -0.82 -17.53
N ASP A 293 10.79 -0.25 -16.38
CA ASP A 293 11.01 -0.98 -15.13
C ASP A 293 9.69 -1.34 -14.43
N TRP A 294 9.73 -2.46 -13.73
CA TRP A 294 8.65 -3.06 -12.96
C TRP A 294 9.16 -3.30 -11.54
N ASP A 295 9.18 -2.24 -10.73
CA ASP A 295 10.02 -2.16 -9.53
C ASP A 295 9.60 -3.06 -8.37
N THR A 296 8.32 -3.42 -8.28
CA THR A 296 7.76 -4.21 -7.16
C THR A 296 6.52 -4.97 -7.61
N LEU A 297 5.85 -5.70 -6.70
CA LEU A 297 4.56 -6.32 -6.99
C LEU A 297 3.58 -5.27 -7.54
N ALA A 298 2.93 -5.60 -8.66
CA ALA A 298 2.06 -4.68 -9.43
C ALA A 298 2.77 -3.44 -10.01
N GLY A 299 4.10 -3.54 -10.18
CA GLY A 299 4.95 -2.68 -11.02
C GLY A 299 5.28 -1.30 -10.47
N SER A 300 4.71 -0.91 -9.32
CA SER A 300 4.99 0.36 -8.66
C SER A 300 4.61 0.30 -7.18
N PRO A 301 5.18 1.18 -6.33
CA PRO A 301 4.78 1.27 -4.91
C PRO A 301 3.30 1.62 -4.68
N SER A 302 2.63 2.26 -5.64
CA SER A 302 1.18 2.53 -5.64
C SER A 302 0.32 1.33 -6.06
N ARG A 303 0.96 0.23 -6.49
CA ARG A 303 0.35 -1.05 -6.91
C ARG A 303 -0.56 -0.96 -8.14
N ASN A 304 -0.36 0.04 -8.97
CA ASN A 304 -1.25 0.37 -10.09
C ASN A 304 -0.50 0.64 -11.41
N ARG A 305 0.57 -0.12 -11.71
CA ARG A 305 1.32 0.06 -12.96
C ARG A 305 0.58 -0.57 -14.14
N VAL A 306 0.45 0.19 -15.22
CA VAL A 306 0.08 -0.32 -16.55
C VAL A 306 1.34 -0.34 -17.42
N ALA A 307 1.70 -1.49 -17.96
CA ALA A 307 2.84 -1.63 -18.86
C ALA A 307 2.57 -1.00 -20.23
N GLY A 308 3.63 -0.79 -21.03
CA GLY A 308 3.50 -0.33 -22.41
C GLY A 308 2.67 -1.30 -23.26
N ALA A 309 2.03 -0.78 -24.32
CA ALA A 309 1.23 -1.59 -25.22
C ALA A 309 2.08 -2.68 -25.90
N ALA A 310 1.59 -3.92 -25.87
CA ALA A 310 2.20 -5.06 -26.54
C ALA A 310 1.21 -5.60 -27.59
N LYS A 311 1.67 -5.75 -28.84
CA LYS A 311 0.84 -6.25 -29.95
C LYS A 311 0.78 -7.77 -29.97
N ASP A 312 1.93 -8.40 -29.78
CA ASP A 312 2.06 -9.86 -29.77
C ASP A 312 3.18 -10.34 -28.85
N VAL A 313 3.10 -11.61 -28.48
CA VAL A 313 4.21 -12.38 -27.93
C VAL A 313 4.70 -13.38 -28.99
N GLY A 314 6.00 -13.37 -29.21
CA GLY A 314 6.71 -14.34 -30.04
C GLY A 314 7.07 -15.61 -29.27
N GLY A 315 8.10 -16.30 -29.75
CA GLY A 315 8.60 -17.53 -29.13
C GLY A 315 9.28 -17.32 -27.77
N VAL A 316 9.60 -18.43 -27.12
CA VAL A 316 10.39 -18.46 -25.88
C VAL A 316 11.81 -17.98 -26.17
N LEU A 317 12.21 -16.87 -25.56
CA LEU A 317 13.58 -16.36 -25.63
C LEU A 317 14.50 -17.22 -24.76
N TRP A 318 14.07 -17.46 -23.53
CA TRP A 318 14.81 -18.25 -22.55
C TRP A 318 13.87 -18.78 -21.47
N ARG A 319 14.35 -19.77 -20.72
CA ARG A 319 13.67 -20.32 -19.54
C ARG A 319 14.71 -20.74 -18.50
N VAL A 320 14.40 -20.52 -17.23
CA VAL A 320 15.22 -20.96 -16.09
C VAL A 320 14.35 -21.73 -15.11
N ARG A 321 14.93 -22.75 -14.49
CA ARG A 321 14.24 -23.55 -13.49
C ARG A 321 14.23 -22.80 -12.16
N LEU A 322 13.06 -22.70 -11.55
CA LEU A 322 12.90 -22.22 -10.18
C LEU A 322 12.82 -23.42 -9.23
N PRO A 323 13.28 -23.29 -7.98
CA PRO A 323 13.00 -24.30 -6.97
C PRO A 323 11.49 -24.45 -6.82
N VAL A 324 11.04 -25.64 -6.41
CA VAL A 324 9.62 -25.85 -6.12
C VAL A 324 9.36 -25.30 -4.73
N ALA A 325 8.47 -24.32 -4.61
CA ALA A 325 8.00 -23.87 -3.31
C ALA A 325 7.27 -25.03 -2.59
N PRO A 326 7.34 -25.13 -1.25
CA PRO A 326 6.62 -26.17 -0.51
C PRO A 326 5.14 -26.21 -0.92
N GLY A 327 4.65 -27.42 -1.20
CA GLY A 327 3.26 -27.65 -1.57
C GLY A 327 2.29 -27.26 -0.46
N THR A 328 1.03 -27.12 -0.86
CA THR A 328 -0.07 -26.65 -0.03
C THR A 328 -0.83 -27.77 0.68
N ASP A 329 -0.39 -29.04 0.62
CA ASP A 329 -1.10 -30.12 1.29
C ASP A 329 -1.10 -29.87 2.79
N ARG A 330 -2.27 -29.43 3.28
CA ARG A 330 -2.48 -29.09 4.67
C ARG A 330 -2.89 -30.35 5.40
N ARG A 331 -2.14 -30.68 6.44
CA ARG A 331 -2.72 -31.40 7.56
C ARG A 331 -3.27 -30.36 8.52
N ILE A 332 -4.52 -30.50 8.93
CA ILE A 332 -5.10 -29.70 9.99
C ILE A 332 -5.55 -30.72 11.02
N PHE A 333 -4.89 -30.74 12.18
CA PHE A 333 -5.15 -31.72 13.24
C PHE A 333 -5.07 -33.18 12.73
N GLY A 334 -4.14 -33.46 11.81
CA GLY A 334 -3.97 -34.80 11.22
C GLY A 334 -4.94 -35.14 10.08
N HIS A 335 -5.95 -34.31 9.80
CA HIS A 335 -6.82 -34.48 8.64
C HIS A 335 -6.18 -33.88 7.39
N HIS A 336 -6.17 -34.63 6.29
CA HIS A 336 -5.76 -34.11 4.99
C HIS A 336 -6.83 -33.17 4.44
N VAL A 337 -6.50 -31.89 4.28
CA VAL A 337 -7.36 -30.90 3.66
C VAL A 337 -6.83 -30.62 2.26
N PRO A 338 -7.54 -31.05 1.19
CA PRO A 338 -7.13 -30.71 -0.16
C PRO A 338 -7.15 -29.20 -0.31
N ALA A 339 -6.00 -28.61 -0.58
CA ALA A 339 -5.88 -27.18 -0.76
C ALA A 339 -6.48 -26.75 -2.09
N ARG A 340 -7.79 -26.48 -2.10
CA ARG A 340 -8.48 -25.90 -3.25
C ARG A 340 -8.31 -24.39 -3.21
N ARG A 341 -7.15 -23.91 -3.67
CA ARG A 341 -6.86 -22.48 -3.72
C ARG A 341 -7.37 -21.83 -5.00
N VAL A 342 -7.81 -20.59 -4.89
CA VAL A 342 -8.19 -19.79 -6.06
C VAL A 342 -6.96 -19.49 -6.93
N ALA A 343 -7.07 -19.83 -8.21
CA ALA A 343 -6.09 -19.49 -9.24
C ALA A 343 -4.63 -19.88 -8.93
N ASP A 344 -4.43 -20.99 -8.22
CA ASP A 344 -3.11 -21.48 -7.82
C ASP A 344 -2.97 -23.00 -7.99
N ASP A 345 -1.74 -23.50 -7.88
CA ASP A 345 -1.44 -24.93 -7.87
C ASP A 345 -1.18 -25.44 -6.45
N PRO A 346 -1.91 -26.49 -6.02
CA PRO A 346 -1.70 -27.03 -4.69
C PRO A 346 -0.35 -27.71 -4.50
N GLN A 347 0.28 -28.21 -5.57
CA GLN A 347 1.51 -28.99 -5.50
C GLN A 347 2.75 -28.16 -5.86
N ALA A 348 2.58 -27.09 -6.65
CA ALA A 348 3.64 -26.17 -7.01
C ALA A 348 3.13 -24.72 -7.00
N PRO A 349 2.95 -24.12 -5.81
CA PRO A 349 2.35 -22.81 -5.67
C PRO A 349 3.03 -21.72 -6.49
N LEU A 350 2.24 -20.76 -6.98
CA LEU A 350 2.70 -19.59 -7.73
C LEU A 350 3.31 -18.55 -6.77
N SER A 351 4.34 -18.94 -6.02
CA SER A 351 4.98 -18.14 -4.97
C SER A 351 5.93 -17.07 -5.49
N TYR A 352 6.28 -17.09 -6.77
CA TYR A 352 7.31 -16.23 -7.35
C TYR A 352 6.72 -15.04 -8.09
N HIS A 353 7.14 -13.83 -7.69
CA HIS A 353 6.72 -12.56 -8.31
C HIS A 353 7.97 -11.80 -8.79
N PRO A 354 8.36 -11.94 -10.07
CA PRO A 354 9.55 -11.29 -10.58
C PRO A 354 9.36 -9.78 -10.67
N ILE A 355 10.48 -9.06 -10.61
CA ILE A 355 10.57 -7.62 -10.89
C ILE A 355 11.61 -7.37 -11.98
N VAL A 356 11.53 -6.23 -12.65
CA VAL A 356 12.43 -5.88 -13.75
C VAL A 356 13.00 -4.49 -13.50
N VAL A 357 14.33 -4.36 -13.52
CA VAL A 357 15.01 -3.07 -13.28
C VAL A 357 16.25 -2.99 -14.15
N GLY A 358 16.36 -1.94 -14.96
CA GLY A 358 17.57 -1.67 -15.75
C GLY A 358 17.94 -2.80 -16.71
N GLY A 359 16.95 -3.49 -17.29
CA GLY A 359 17.17 -4.62 -18.19
C GLY A 359 17.56 -5.94 -17.49
N LEU A 360 17.47 -6.00 -16.17
CA LEU A 360 17.66 -7.22 -15.38
C LEU A 360 16.31 -7.68 -14.79
N VAL A 361 16.12 -8.99 -14.69
CA VAL A 361 15.00 -9.60 -13.99
C VAL A 361 15.47 -10.22 -12.69
N PHE A 362 14.77 -9.93 -11.59
CA PHE A 362 15.06 -10.50 -10.29
C PHE A 362 13.87 -11.31 -9.77
N VAL A 363 14.17 -12.43 -9.12
CA VAL A 363 13.18 -13.27 -8.45
C VAL A 363 13.69 -13.72 -7.09
N ALA A 364 12.87 -13.53 -6.07
CA ALA A 364 13.17 -14.01 -4.72
C ALA A 364 12.66 -15.43 -4.51
N THR A 365 13.37 -16.16 -3.67
CA THR A 365 12.91 -17.36 -2.98
C THR A 365 13.02 -17.10 -1.47
N GLN A 366 12.62 -18.06 -0.63
CA GLN A 366 12.79 -17.89 0.82
C GLN A 366 14.26 -17.84 1.26
N THR A 367 15.19 -18.36 0.45
CA THR A 367 16.60 -18.61 0.83
C THR A 367 17.62 -17.98 -0.11
N ALA A 368 17.20 -17.51 -1.28
CA ALA A 368 18.08 -16.90 -2.28
C ALA A 368 17.35 -15.85 -3.11
N ILE A 369 18.11 -14.89 -3.64
CA ILE A 369 17.66 -13.96 -4.68
C ILE A 369 18.41 -14.33 -5.95
N LEU A 370 17.67 -14.50 -7.05
CA LEU A 370 18.20 -14.80 -8.36
C LEU A 370 18.10 -13.57 -9.26
N GLY A 371 19.07 -13.36 -10.13
CA GLY A 371 19.12 -12.26 -11.10
C GLY A 371 19.55 -12.76 -12.48
N PHE A 372 18.85 -12.33 -13.52
CA PHE A 372 19.14 -12.68 -14.91
C PHE A 372 19.06 -11.46 -15.82
N ASP A 373 19.78 -11.49 -16.94
CA ASP A 373 19.60 -10.56 -18.05
C ASP A 373 18.23 -10.80 -18.72
N LEU A 374 17.46 -9.73 -18.90
CA LEU A 374 16.06 -9.80 -19.37
C LEU A 374 15.95 -10.42 -20.77
N ARG A 375 16.96 -10.23 -21.63
CA ARG A 375 16.91 -10.63 -23.04
C ARG A 375 17.41 -12.05 -23.26
N THR A 376 18.43 -12.46 -22.51
CA THR A 376 19.16 -13.71 -22.73
C THR A 376 18.86 -14.78 -21.69
N GLY A 377 18.40 -14.39 -20.49
CA GLY A 377 18.22 -15.29 -19.36
C GLY A 377 19.55 -15.76 -18.74
N SER A 378 20.67 -15.17 -19.14
CA SER A 378 21.98 -15.42 -18.53
C SER A 378 22.02 -14.81 -17.13
N PRO A 379 22.83 -15.34 -16.19
CA PRO A 379 23.01 -14.73 -14.87
C PRO A 379 23.32 -13.23 -14.98
N ALA A 380 22.68 -12.39 -14.15
CA ALA A 380 22.89 -10.95 -14.16
C ALA A 380 24.37 -10.59 -13.88
N TRP A 381 24.98 -11.32 -12.95
CA TRP A 381 26.38 -11.17 -12.57
C TRP A 381 27.04 -12.54 -12.32
N GLY A 382 28.35 -12.63 -12.60
CA GLY A 382 29.16 -13.84 -12.36
C GLY A 382 28.85 -15.02 -13.30
N HIS A 383 29.29 -16.22 -12.89
CA HIS A 383 29.02 -17.49 -13.56
C HIS A 383 28.25 -18.41 -12.60
N GLY A 384 27.16 -19.04 -13.03
CA GLY A 384 26.38 -19.94 -12.17
C GLY A 384 24.91 -20.06 -12.53
N ASP A 385 24.08 -20.38 -11.53
CA ASP A 385 22.63 -20.60 -11.65
C ASP A 385 21.78 -19.31 -11.56
N GLY A 386 22.43 -18.14 -11.59
CA GLY A 386 21.78 -16.84 -11.42
C GLY A 386 21.62 -16.39 -9.97
N THR A 387 22.07 -17.17 -8.98
CA THR A 387 22.02 -16.74 -7.57
C THR A 387 22.93 -15.53 -7.34
N ILE A 388 22.34 -14.39 -6.99
CA ILE A 388 23.08 -13.16 -6.64
C ILE A 388 23.24 -12.99 -5.13
N TYR A 389 22.35 -13.60 -4.34
CA TYR A 389 22.43 -13.61 -2.89
C TYR A 389 21.86 -14.92 -2.34
N ARG A 390 22.53 -15.48 -1.33
CA ARG A 390 22.06 -16.64 -0.57
C ARG A 390 22.06 -16.29 0.90
N ASP A 391 20.93 -16.57 1.55
CA ASP A 391 20.77 -16.38 2.97
C ASP A 391 21.57 -17.43 3.74
N ALA A 392 22.62 -16.97 4.44
CA ALA A 392 23.51 -17.84 5.22
C ALA A 392 22.76 -18.63 6.30
N ALA A 393 21.67 -18.08 6.86
CA ALA A 393 20.89 -18.77 7.89
C ALA A 393 20.01 -19.90 7.33
N ALA A 394 19.91 -20.03 6.00
CA ALA A 394 19.23 -21.12 5.31
C ALA A 394 20.18 -22.01 4.48
N ALA A 395 21.50 -21.94 4.75
CA ALA A 395 22.51 -22.68 3.99
C ALA A 395 22.42 -24.21 4.17
N GLU A 396 21.90 -24.68 5.32
CA GLU A 396 21.74 -26.11 5.61
C GLU A 396 20.35 -26.64 5.20
N PRO A 397 20.22 -27.81 4.54
CA PRO A 397 18.94 -28.36 4.09
C PRO A 397 17.89 -28.52 5.19
N ALA A 398 18.32 -28.94 6.39
CA ALA A 398 17.43 -29.07 7.55
C ALA A 398 16.90 -27.71 8.04
N ALA A 399 17.69 -26.64 7.88
CA ALA A 399 17.26 -25.28 8.21
C ALA A 399 16.26 -24.74 7.18
N ALA A 400 16.46 -25.04 5.89
CA ALA A 400 15.52 -24.67 4.83
C ALA A 400 14.14 -25.34 4.99
N ALA A 401 14.10 -26.63 5.37
CA ALA A 401 12.84 -27.32 5.68
C ALA A 401 12.09 -26.69 6.87
N ALA A 402 12.83 -26.19 7.87
CA ALA A 402 12.26 -25.53 9.04
C ALA A 402 11.69 -24.13 8.77
N LEU A 403 11.88 -23.57 7.56
CA LEU A 403 11.30 -22.27 7.19
C LEU A 403 9.79 -22.34 6.97
N ASN A 404 9.25 -23.55 6.78
CA ASN A 404 7.84 -23.79 6.48
C ASN A 404 7.29 -24.76 7.53
N PRO A 405 6.68 -24.24 8.61
CA PRO A 405 6.14 -25.10 9.66
C PRO A 405 4.96 -25.93 9.13
N PRO A 406 4.70 -27.11 9.71
CA PRO A 406 3.47 -27.85 9.44
C PRO A 406 2.25 -27.04 9.91
N ASP A 407 1.08 -27.37 9.36
CA ASP A 407 -0.21 -26.84 9.81
C ASP A 407 -0.29 -25.29 9.76
N MET A 408 0.06 -24.72 8.60
CA MET A 408 0.03 -23.29 8.32
C MET A 408 -1.23 -22.88 7.52
N LEU A 409 -1.78 -21.70 7.83
CA LEU A 409 -2.78 -20.98 7.06
C LEU A 409 -2.08 -19.95 6.15
N GLY A 410 -2.43 -19.94 4.86
CA GLY A 410 -1.71 -19.15 3.86
C GLY A 410 -0.48 -19.87 3.30
N LEU A 411 0.29 -19.18 2.44
CA LEU A 411 1.47 -19.73 1.78
C LEU A 411 2.61 -18.70 1.75
N PRO A 412 3.88 -19.15 1.68
CA PRO A 412 4.97 -18.23 1.48
C PRO A 412 4.90 -17.60 0.08
N ARG A 413 4.87 -16.26 0.03
CA ARG A 413 4.95 -15.49 -1.22
C ARG A 413 6.25 -14.70 -1.25
N CYS A 414 7.03 -14.88 -2.31
CA CYS A 414 8.32 -14.26 -2.48
C CYS A 414 8.16 -13.06 -3.43
N THR A 415 8.22 -11.86 -2.86
CA THR A 415 8.13 -10.58 -3.58
C THR A 415 9.41 -9.77 -3.39
N LEU A 416 9.68 -8.86 -4.32
CA LEU A 416 10.81 -7.95 -4.30
C LEU A 416 10.34 -6.50 -4.45
N THR A 417 11.15 -5.57 -3.97
CA THR A 417 10.99 -4.14 -4.24
C THR A 417 12.35 -3.58 -4.61
N ALA A 418 12.44 -2.89 -5.75
CA ALA A 418 13.58 -2.07 -6.10
C ALA A 418 13.23 -0.59 -5.90
N ALA A 419 14.11 0.15 -5.24
CA ALA A 419 13.94 1.57 -5.01
C ALA A 419 15.30 2.21 -4.67
N SER A 420 15.56 3.39 -5.24
CA SER A 420 16.77 4.16 -4.93
C SER A 420 18.08 3.37 -5.05
N GLY A 421 18.19 2.52 -6.08
CA GLY A 421 19.36 1.66 -6.31
C GLY A 421 19.45 0.41 -5.43
N LEU A 422 18.53 0.23 -4.48
CA LEU A 422 18.46 -0.94 -3.62
C LEU A 422 17.48 -1.98 -4.18
N LEU A 423 17.82 -3.26 -4.00
CA LEU A 423 16.94 -4.41 -4.18
C LEU A 423 16.60 -5.00 -2.81
N LEU A 424 15.32 -4.94 -2.44
CA LEU A 424 14.81 -5.26 -1.12
C LEU A 424 14.00 -6.57 -1.14
N ALA A 425 14.20 -7.40 -0.12
CA ALA A 425 13.49 -8.66 0.05
C ALA A 425 13.20 -8.95 1.52
N ARG A 426 12.05 -9.58 1.80
CA ARG A 426 11.79 -10.29 3.05
C ARG A 426 12.12 -11.77 2.87
N MET A 427 13.06 -12.29 3.65
CA MET A 427 13.59 -13.65 3.52
C MET A 427 13.48 -14.44 4.83
N GLY A 428 13.65 -15.76 4.75
CA GLY A 428 13.61 -16.67 5.90
C GLY A 428 12.21 -17.22 6.20
N PHE A 429 11.90 -17.35 7.49
CA PHE A 429 10.76 -18.12 8.01
C PHE A 429 9.42 -17.63 7.47
N ALA A 430 8.59 -18.52 6.92
CA ALA A 430 7.37 -18.16 6.20
C ALA A 430 6.32 -17.49 7.09
N ALA A 431 6.13 -18.02 8.30
CA ALA A 431 5.01 -17.60 9.13
C ALA A 431 5.26 -16.23 9.75
N SER A 432 4.24 -15.38 9.66
CA SER A 432 4.11 -14.09 10.34
C SER A 432 3.25 -14.20 11.61
N GLY A 433 2.50 -15.29 11.80
CA GLY A 433 1.68 -15.53 12.99
C GLY A 433 1.85 -16.94 13.55
N HIS A 434 1.92 -17.06 14.88
CA HIS A 434 1.79 -18.31 15.65
C HIS A 434 1.67 -17.98 17.13
N ALA A 435 1.12 -18.89 17.92
CA ALA A 435 1.14 -18.78 19.37
C ALA A 435 2.00 -19.85 20.01
N ASN A 436 2.76 -19.43 21.00
CA ASN A 436 3.29 -20.28 22.06
C ASN A 436 4.49 -21.19 21.70
N THR A 437 5.31 -20.82 20.74
CA THR A 437 6.71 -21.27 20.71
C THR A 437 7.64 -20.08 20.58
N LEU A 438 8.64 -20.01 21.45
CA LEU A 438 9.82 -19.17 21.21
C LEU A 438 10.38 -19.60 19.85
N ILE A 439 10.13 -18.82 18.79
CA ILE A 439 10.82 -18.99 17.53
C ILE A 439 12.27 -18.62 17.83
N PRO A 440 13.23 -19.55 17.82
CA PRO A 440 14.63 -19.20 18.07
C PRO A 440 15.05 -18.14 17.06
N SER A 441 15.85 -17.15 17.45
CA SER A 441 16.29 -16.05 16.57
C SER A 441 16.91 -16.50 15.23
N ARG A 442 17.44 -17.74 15.16
CA ARG A 442 17.91 -18.40 13.92
C ARG A 442 16.79 -18.77 12.93
N ARG A 443 15.52 -18.64 13.32
CA ARG A 443 14.30 -18.91 12.54
C ARG A 443 13.43 -17.66 12.38
N SER A 444 13.98 -16.45 12.53
CA SER A 444 13.21 -15.22 12.28
C SER A 444 13.19 -14.88 10.78
N SER A 445 12.17 -14.11 10.38
CA SER A 445 12.18 -13.39 9.11
C SER A 445 13.22 -12.26 9.16
N ARG A 446 13.92 -12.01 8.05
CA ARG A 446 14.87 -10.90 7.91
C ARG A 446 14.60 -10.05 6.68
N LEU A 447 14.96 -8.78 6.74
CA LEU A 447 15.00 -7.90 5.59
C LEU A 447 16.41 -7.89 5.01
N VAL A 448 16.50 -7.99 3.70
CA VAL A 448 17.76 -7.94 2.94
C VAL A 448 17.68 -6.76 1.99
N ALA A 449 18.74 -5.96 1.95
CA ALA A 449 18.94 -4.86 1.02
C ALA A 449 20.23 -5.08 0.24
N LEU A 450 20.12 -5.23 -1.08
CA LEU A 450 21.27 -5.37 -1.98
C LEU A 450 21.45 -4.10 -2.81
N ASP A 451 22.69 -3.67 -3.00
CA ASP A 451 23.03 -2.55 -3.88
C ASP A 451 23.16 -3.05 -5.32
N LEU A 452 22.29 -2.56 -6.21
CA LEU A 452 22.29 -2.93 -7.63
C LEU A 452 23.51 -2.36 -8.38
N SER A 453 24.02 -1.19 -7.97
CA SER A 453 25.23 -0.59 -8.56
C SER A 453 26.49 -1.37 -8.20
N ALA A 454 26.49 -1.96 -7.00
CA ALA A 454 27.55 -2.84 -6.50
C ALA A 454 27.30 -4.33 -6.82
N GLN A 455 26.53 -4.63 -7.87
CA GLN A 455 26.29 -5.98 -8.37
C GLN A 455 25.73 -6.95 -7.32
N GLY A 456 24.76 -6.48 -6.53
CA GLY A 456 24.04 -7.32 -5.57
C GLY A 456 24.77 -7.54 -4.25
N ARG A 457 25.81 -6.76 -3.94
CA ARG A 457 26.42 -6.75 -2.60
C ARG A 457 25.41 -6.25 -1.57
N LEU A 458 25.51 -6.78 -0.34
CA LEU A 458 24.70 -6.27 0.77
C LEU A 458 24.99 -4.78 0.98
N ALA A 459 23.95 -3.96 0.82
CA ALA A 459 24.00 -2.54 1.15
C ALA A 459 24.00 -2.34 2.67
N LEU A 460 23.24 -3.21 3.38
CA LEU A 460 23.10 -3.25 4.82
C LEU A 460 23.31 -4.68 5.33
N PRO A 461 23.79 -4.86 6.57
CA PRO A 461 23.61 -6.13 7.27
C PRO A 461 22.13 -6.55 7.28
N PRO A 462 21.79 -7.84 7.08
CA PRO A 462 20.39 -8.27 7.13
C PRO A 462 19.71 -7.89 8.45
N ILE A 463 18.58 -7.19 8.36
CA ILE A 463 17.83 -6.72 9.53
C ILE A 463 16.96 -7.88 10.02
N ALA A 464 17.30 -8.46 11.16
CA ALA A 464 16.50 -9.51 11.79
C ALA A 464 15.37 -8.90 12.63
N ALA A 465 14.21 -9.55 12.62
CA ALA A 465 13.14 -9.17 13.55
C ALA A 465 13.55 -9.45 15.00
N GLU A 466 13.22 -8.52 15.90
CA GLU A 466 13.37 -8.69 17.35
C GLU A 466 12.57 -9.88 17.88
N GLU A 467 12.92 -10.36 19.08
CA GLU A 467 12.16 -11.43 19.74
C GLU A 467 10.68 -11.06 19.90
N GLY A 468 9.78 -11.97 19.54
CA GLY A 468 8.33 -11.75 19.55
C GLY A 468 7.77 -10.99 18.34
N TRP A 469 8.63 -10.59 17.39
CA TRP A 469 8.26 -9.87 16.18
C TRP A 469 8.56 -10.65 14.91
N THR A 470 7.75 -10.43 13.88
CA THR A 470 7.99 -10.93 12.53
C THR A 470 7.65 -9.88 11.48
N PHE A 471 8.33 -9.95 10.34
CA PHE A 471 8.01 -9.17 9.15
C PHE A 471 6.98 -9.92 8.30
N GLU A 472 5.91 -9.24 7.90
CA GLU A 472 4.85 -9.86 7.09
C GLU A 472 5.26 -9.97 5.62
N GLY A 473 5.87 -8.94 5.03
CA GLY A 473 6.20 -8.91 3.61
C GLY A 473 7.40 -8.02 3.27
N THR A 474 7.69 -7.89 1.97
CA THR A 474 8.82 -7.09 1.46
C THR A 474 8.59 -5.59 1.67
N PRO A 475 9.61 -4.84 2.14
CA PRO A 475 9.46 -3.42 2.42
C PRO A 475 9.26 -2.58 1.15
N VAL A 476 8.67 -1.40 1.34
CA VAL A 476 8.70 -0.28 0.38
C VAL A 476 9.69 0.77 0.88
N CYS A 477 10.21 1.62 -0.01
CA CYS A 477 11.25 2.60 0.32
C CYS A 477 11.00 3.91 -0.41
N ASP A 478 11.22 5.03 0.28
CA ASP A 478 11.15 6.39 -0.26
C ASP A 478 12.54 7.02 -0.50
N GLY A 479 13.60 6.21 -0.36
CA GLY A 479 15.01 6.61 -0.44
C GLY A 479 15.63 6.99 0.90
N THR A 480 14.84 7.36 1.91
CA THR A 480 15.35 7.68 3.24
C THR A 480 15.09 6.53 4.22
N ARG A 481 13.96 5.84 4.08
CA ARG A 481 13.56 4.78 5.00
C ARG A 481 12.95 3.57 4.30
N LEU A 482 13.12 2.41 4.93
CA LEU A 482 12.48 1.16 4.60
C LEU A 482 11.24 0.98 5.47
N TYR A 483 10.07 0.80 4.86
CA TYR A 483 8.78 0.64 5.55
C TYR A 483 8.26 -0.78 5.39
N VAL A 484 7.86 -1.40 6.50
CA VAL A 484 7.43 -2.80 6.50
C VAL A 484 6.28 -3.04 7.48
N ALA A 485 5.34 -3.91 7.08
CA ALA A 485 4.32 -4.43 7.98
C ALA A 485 4.94 -5.48 8.92
N MET A 486 4.62 -5.39 10.20
CA MET A 486 5.12 -6.26 11.25
C MET A 486 3.98 -6.86 12.05
N ARG A 487 4.22 -8.05 12.58
CA ARG A 487 3.28 -8.74 13.47
C ARG A 487 3.96 -9.08 14.78
N ARG A 488 3.25 -8.87 15.89
CA ARG A 488 3.68 -9.30 17.22
C ARG A 488 2.87 -10.51 17.66
N HIS A 489 3.58 -11.50 18.17
CA HIS A 489 3.01 -12.76 18.65
C HIS A 489 2.41 -12.54 20.05
N GLU A 490 1.09 -12.45 20.11
CA GLU A 490 0.29 -12.33 21.34
C GLU A 490 -0.95 -13.21 21.19
N VAL A 491 -1.70 -13.44 22.28
CA VAL A 491 -2.96 -14.23 22.24
C VAL A 491 -3.91 -13.70 21.16
N ARG A 492 -4.02 -12.37 21.08
CA ARG A 492 -4.61 -11.66 19.95
C ARG A 492 -3.48 -11.03 19.14
N PRO A 493 -3.25 -11.48 17.90
CA PRO A 493 -2.20 -10.93 17.06
C PRO A 493 -2.28 -9.42 16.93
N GLN A 494 -1.15 -8.74 17.12
CA GLN A 494 -1.04 -7.30 16.91
C GLN A 494 -0.34 -7.02 15.58
N LEU A 495 -0.90 -6.09 14.82
CA LEU A 495 -0.38 -5.65 13.54
C LEU A 495 0.18 -4.24 13.69
N HIS A 496 1.38 -4.06 13.14
CA HIS A 496 2.20 -2.87 13.28
C HIS A 496 2.80 -2.49 11.92
N VAL A 497 3.24 -1.24 11.82
CA VAL A 497 4.11 -0.78 10.73
C VAL A 497 5.40 -0.27 11.37
N ALA A 498 6.54 -0.57 10.77
CA ALA A 498 7.83 -0.07 11.21
C ALA A 498 8.56 0.63 10.06
N ALA A 499 9.37 1.61 10.43
CA ALA A 499 10.35 2.24 9.56
C ALA A 499 11.75 1.99 10.07
N PHE A 500 12.63 1.61 9.15
CA PHE A 500 14.07 1.50 9.37
C PHE A 500 14.76 2.55 8.52
N ASP A 501 15.84 3.12 9.03
CA ASP A 501 16.72 3.98 8.24
C ASP A 501 17.31 3.19 7.06
N ALA A 502 17.27 3.76 5.86
CA ALA A 502 17.70 3.05 4.64
C ALA A 502 19.23 2.95 4.51
N GLU A 503 20.00 3.75 5.25
CA GLU A 503 21.47 3.76 5.23
C GLU A 503 22.08 2.98 6.40
N THR A 504 21.45 3.00 7.57
CA THR A 504 21.97 2.32 8.78
C THR A 504 21.24 1.02 9.11
N GLY A 505 19.99 0.86 8.64
CA GLY A 505 19.13 -0.25 9.02
C GLY A 505 18.59 -0.16 10.45
N GLU A 506 18.80 0.95 11.16
CA GLU A 506 18.30 1.16 12.51
C GLU A 506 16.79 1.44 12.53
N LEU A 507 16.08 0.96 13.56
CA LEU A 507 14.65 1.21 13.74
C LEU A 507 14.40 2.70 14.05
N ALA A 508 13.76 3.41 13.12
CA ALA A 508 13.38 4.81 13.31
C ALA A 508 12.09 4.94 14.14
N TRP A 509 11.06 4.16 13.81
CA TRP A 509 9.80 4.11 14.55
C TRP A 509 9.03 2.81 14.31
N ARG A 510 8.11 2.49 15.23
CA ARG A 510 7.18 1.36 15.15
C ARG A 510 5.81 1.80 15.64
N GLN A 511 4.78 1.65 14.82
CA GLN A 511 3.42 2.08 15.09
C GLN A 511 2.47 0.88 15.20
N PHE A 512 1.74 0.78 16.31
CA PHE A 512 0.61 -0.13 16.46
C PHE A 512 -0.56 0.33 15.59
N VAL A 513 -1.14 -0.58 14.82
CA VAL A 513 -2.29 -0.30 13.95
C VAL A 513 -3.56 -0.90 14.53
N CYS A 514 -3.61 -2.22 14.69
CA CYS A 514 -4.74 -2.89 15.30
C CYS A 514 -4.36 -4.27 15.84
N ALA A 515 -5.23 -4.84 16.67
CA ALA A 515 -5.18 -6.24 17.06
C ALA A 515 -6.55 -6.87 16.89
N ALA A 516 -6.61 -8.04 16.28
CA ALA A 516 -7.87 -8.75 16.04
C ALA A 516 -7.65 -10.26 16.12
N ASP A 517 -8.72 -10.98 16.43
CA ASP A 517 -8.69 -12.44 16.45
C ASP A 517 -8.46 -12.96 15.04
N SER A 518 -7.61 -13.97 14.95
CA SER A 518 -7.33 -14.70 13.73
C SER A 518 -7.98 -16.09 13.79
N PRO A 519 -8.50 -16.58 12.67
CA PRO A 519 -9.02 -17.94 12.54
C PRO A 519 -8.04 -19.05 12.86
N ALA A 520 -6.74 -18.81 12.69
CA ALA A 520 -5.72 -19.75 13.15
C ALA A 520 -5.85 -20.02 14.66
N SER A 521 -6.50 -19.12 15.42
CA SER A 521 -6.90 -19.27 16.82
C SER A 521 -5.79 -19.79 17.73
N ASN A 522 -4.54 -19.39 17.46
CA ASN A 522 -3.34 -19.86 18.16
C ASN A 522 -3.03 -21.37 18.01
N LEU A 523 -3.75 -22.07 17.13
CA LEU A 523 -3.59 -23.48 16.83
C LEU A 523 -2.73 -23.72 15.58
N LEU A 524 -2.76 -22.79 14.62
CA LEU A 524 -2.05 -22.88 13.33
C LEU A 524 -0.98 -21.79 13.20
N PHE A 525 -0.01 -22.02 12.33
CA PHE A 525 0.85 -20.94 11.82
C PHE A 525 0.09 -20.12 10.78
N GLU A 526 0.50 -18.87 10.55
CA GLU A 526 -0.07 -18.00 9.51
C GLU A 526 1.02 -17.38 8.65
N ALA A 527 0.85 -17.40 7.33
CA ALA A 527 1.64 -16.65 6.36
C ALA A 527 0.75 -15.63 5.65
N THR A 528 0.73 -14.40 6.16
CA THR A 528 -0.15 -13.31 5.67
C THR A 528 0.41 -12.58 4.46
N ASN A 529 1.73 -12.43 4.34
CA ASN A 529 2.42 -11.74 3.24
C ASN A 529 1.94 -10.29 2.96
N ASN A 530 1.34 -9.62 3.94
CA ASN A 530 0.81 -8.28 3.71
C ASN A 530 1.93 -7.30 3.32
N LEU A 531 1.68 -6.53 2.26
CA LEU A 531 2.58 -5.50 1.77
C LEU A 531 2.00 -4.11 2.02
N LEU A 532 2.87 -3.13 2.20
CA LEU A 532 2.50 -1.72 2.24
C LEU A 532 2.39 -1.15 0.83
N THR A 533 1.56 -0.14 0.69
CA THR A 533 1.46 0.71 -0.50
C THR A 533 1.96 2.09 -0.13
N LEU A 534 2.86 2.63 -0.95
CA LEU A 534 3.48 3.93 -0.73
C LEU A 534 3.05 4.86 -1.87
N HIS A 535 2.52 6.03 -1.50
CA HIS A 535 2.25 7.11 -2.42
C HIS A 535 2.55 8.43 -1.72
N ALA A 536 3.41 9.25 -2.33
CA ALA A 536 3.93 10.48 -1.73
C ALA A 536 4.46 10.22 -0.30
N ASP A 537 3.95 10.94 0.70
CA ASP A 537 4.33 10.86 2.12
C ASP A 537 3.38 9.97 2.96
N MET A 538 2.58 9.13 2.30
CA MET A 538 1.60 8.26 2.94
C MET A 538 1.85 6.77 2.66
N LEU A 539 1.79 5.98 3.73
CA LEU A 539 1.73 4.53 3.70
C LEU A 539 0.29 4.07 3.89
N TYR A 540 -0.16 3.15 3.05
CA TYR A 540 -1.47 2.50 3.17
C TYR A 540 -1.29 1.02 3.53
N TYR A 541 -2.04 0.57 4.53
CA TYR A 541 -1.96 -0.79 5.03
C TYR A 541 -3.35 -1.45 5.08
N ASN A 542 -3.53 -2.47 4.24
CA ASN A 542 -4.62 -3.42 4.33
C ASN A 542 -4.22 -4.50 5.34
N THR A 543 -4.84 -4.50 6.52
CA THR A 543 -4.42 -5.41 7.59
C THR A 543 -4.93 -6.83 7.41
N SER A 544 -5.97 -7.03 6.59
CA SER A 544 -6.75 -8.27 6.53
C SER A 544 -7.21 -8.78 7.91
N ALA A 545 -7.37 -7.84 8.85
CA ALA A 545 -7.75 -8.07 10.24
C ALA A 545 -8.78 -7.04 10.70
N GLY A 546 -9.67 -6.65 9.78
CA GLY A 546 -10.82 -5.78 10.02
C GLY A 546 -10.56 -4.28 9.91
N ALA A 547 -9.37 -3.84 9.50
CA ALA A 547 -9.04 -2.42 9.37
C ALA A 547 -8.15 -2.10 8.17
N VAL A 548 -8.29 -0.87 7.67
CA VAL A 548 -7.38 -0.23 6.72
C VAL A 548 -6.86 1.03 7.37
N ALA A 549 -5.56 1.29 7.29
CA ALA A 549 -4.96 2.48 7.88
C ALA A 549 -4.10 3.24 6.88
N ALA A 550 -4.05 4.55 7.06
CA ALA A 550 -3.07 5.42 6.42
C ALA A 550 -2.15 6.05 7.46
N LEU A 551 -0.84 5.97 7.22
CA LEU A 551 0.20 6.41 8.14
C LEU A 551 1.15 7.37 7.42
N ARG A 552 1.68 8.35 8.14
CA ARG A 552 2.70 9.28 7.59
C ARG A 552 4.07 8.63 7.59
N THR A 553 4.85 8.82 6.53
CA THR A 553 6.18 8.22 6.36
C THR A 553 7.23 8.76 7.35
N HIS A 554 7.10 10.02 7.77
CA HIS A 554 8.11 10.70 8.60
C HIS A 554 8.04 10.38 10.09
N ASP A 555 6.88 10.03 10.64
CA ASP A 555 6.73 9.74 12.08
C ASP A 555 5.85 8.53 12.39
N GLY A 556 5.33 7.84 11.37
CA GLY A 556 4.50 6.66 11.54
C GLY A 556 3.12 6.95 12.11
N ARG A 557 2.74 8.22 12.35
CA ARG A 557 1.43 8.52 12.94
C ARG A 557 0.31 8.14 11.99
N ILE A 558 -0.72 7.50 12.55
CA ILE A 558 -1.95 7.16 11.82
C ILE A 558 -2.72 8.46 11.54
N ARG A 559 -2.95 8.74 10.25
CA ARG A 559 -3.79 9.84 9.79
C ARG A 559 -5.26 9.46 9.94
N TRP A 560 -5.61 8.26 9.49
CA TRP A 560 -6.93 7.68 9.65
C TRP A 560 -6.84 6.15 9.71
N LEU A 561 -7.82 5.54 10.38
CA LEU A 561 -8.04 4.10 10.41
C LEU A 561 -9.53 3.84 10.19
N THR A 562 -9.85 2.98 9.23
CA THR A 562 -11.21 2.62 8.86
C THR A 562 -11.41 1.13 9.00
N ARG A 563 -12.37 0.73 9.84
CA ARG A 563 -12.83 -0.64 10.01
C ARG A 563 -13.79 -1.02 8.89
N TYR A 564 -13.85 -2.31 8.61
CA TYR A 564 -14.81 -2.88 7.67
C TYR A 564 -15.45 -4.18 8.22
N PRO A 565 -16.61 -4.59 7.68
CA PRO A 565 -17.25 -5.85 8.08
C PRO A 565 -16.39 -7.09 7.74
N ARG A 566 -16.17 -7.94 8.74
CA ARG A 566 -15.40 -9.19 8.63
C ARG A 566 -16.32 -10.39 8.45
N ALA A 567 -15.82 -11.42 7.78
CA ALA A 567 -16.34 -12.78 7.90
C ALA A 567 -15.81 -13.39 9.21
N THR A 568 -16.64 -13.39 10.25
CA THR A 568 -16.23 -13.84 11.60
C THR A 568 -16.52 -15.31 11.87
N GLU A 569 -17.19 -16.01 10.96
CA GLU A 569 -17.53 -17.43 11.11
C GLU A 569 -17.09 -18.22 9.88
N GLY A 570 -16.68 -19.47 10.10
CA GLY A 570 -16.39 -20.40 9.01
C GLY A 570 -15.78 -21.71 9.49
N ASP A 571 -15.24 -22.48 8.54
CA ASP A 571 -14.64 -23.80 8.77
C ASP A 571 -13.22 -23.84 8.21
N LEU A 572 -12.24 -24.20 9.03
CA LEU A 572 -10.83 -24.32 8.63
C LEU A 572 -10.59 -25.39 7.55
N LEU A 573 -11.47 -26.41 7.47
CA LEU A 573 -11.37 -27.46 6.44
C LEU A 573 -12.02 -27.03 5.11
N GLN A 574 -12.89 -26.02 5.13
CA GLN A 574 -13.59 -25.48 3.96
C GLN A 574 -13.56 -23.95 3.98
N PRO A 575 -12.36 -23.35 3.88
CA PRO A 575 -12.25 -21.90 3.91
C PRO A 575 -12.95 -21.29 2.68
N PRO A 576 -13.64 -20.14 2.86
CA PRO A 576 -14.28 -19.46 1.74
C PRO A 576 -13.22 -18.84 0.79
N PRO A 577 -13.53 -18.64 -0.51
CA PRO A 577 -12.53 -18.22 -1.52
C PRO A 577 -11.75 -16.95 -1.19
N HIS A 578 -12.37 -15.97 -0.54
CA HIS A 578 -11.72 -14.69 -0.22
C HIS A 578 -10.54 -14.81 0.74
N TRP A 579 -10.39 -15.95 1.43
CA TRP A 579 -9.24 -16.23 2.28
C TRP A 579 -7.98 -16.55 1.50
N ASP A 580 -8.11 -16.81 0.20
CA ASP A 580 -6.96 -17.02 -0.66
C ASP A 580 -6.24 -15.73 -1.09
N ARG A 581 -6.67 -14.60 -0.53
CA ARG A 581 -6.09 -13.28 -0.73
C ARG A 581 -4.78 -13.12 0.06
N ASP A 582 -3.67 -13.57 -0.53
CA ASP A 582 -2.35 -13.51 0.12
C ASP A 582 -1.56 -12.23 -0.19
N LEU A 583 -1.73 -11.67 -1.40
CA LEU A 583 -0.96 -10.53 -1.92
C LEU A 583 -1.88 -9.45 -2.48
N VAL A 584 -2.66 -8.87 -1.59
CA VAL A 584 -3.66 -7.83 -1.88
C VAL A 584 -3.38 -6.55 -1.10
N PRO A 585 -2.20 -5.91 -1.28
CA PRO A 585 -1.98 -4.58 -0.72
C PRO A 585 -3.01 -3.59 -1.26
N CYS A 586 -3.16 -2.46 -0.58
CA CYS A 586 -4.01 -1.38 -1.09
C CYS A 586 -3.56 -0.96 -2.49
N LEU A 587 -4.47 -0.72 -3.40
CA LEU A 587 -4.17 -0.15 -4.71
C LEU A 587 -4.56 1.33 -4.70
N TYR A 588 -3.60 2.21 -4.99
CA TYR A 588 -3.84 3.65 -5.06
C TYR A 588 -4.07 4.10 -6.51
N ASP A 589 -5.17 4.79 -6.76
CA ASP A 589 -5.50 5.42 -8.05
C ASP A 589 -6.15 6.79 -7.81
N ARG A 590 -5.47 7.88 -8.19
CA ARG A 590 -6.10 9.21 -8.34
C ARG A 590 -6.93 9.66 -7.12
N GLY A 591 -6.35 9.53 -5.92
CA GLY A 591 -6.99 9.86 -4.64
C GLY A 591 -7.93 8.78 -4.07
N LYS A 592 -8.12 7.66 -4.78
CA LYS A 592 -8.91 6.51 -4.31
C LYS A 592 -7.98 5.37 -3.86
N LEU A 593 -8.42 4.66 -2.84
CA LEU A 593 -7.74 3.48 -2.30
C LEU A 593 -8.64 2.25 -2.43
N LEU A 594 -8.26 1.33 -3.29
CA LEU A 594 -9.00 0.09 -3.56
C LEU A 594 -8.42 -1.05 -2.72
N VAL A 595 -9.27 -1.75 -1.97
CA VAL A 595 -8.84 -2.71 -0.95
C VAL A 595 -9.69 -3.98 -1.03
N ALA A 596 -9.02 -5.14 -1.06
CA ALA A 596 -9.65 -6.46 -1.04
C ALA A 596 -9.14 -7.25 0.17
N PRO A 597 -9.67 -7.04 1.39
CA PRO A 597 -9.17 -7.74 2.57
C PRO A 597 -9.42 -9.25 2.52
N ALA A 598 -8.54 -10.05 3.10
CA ALA A 598 -8.67 -11.52 3.11
C ALA A 598 -9.77 -12.03 4.06
N ASP A 599 -10.18 -11.21 5.03
CA ASP A 599 -11.21 -11.51 6.02
C ASP A 599 -12.57 -10.88 5.67
N SER A 600 -12.78 -10.50 4.41
CA SER A 600 -14.06 -9.97 3.91
C SER A 600 -14.31 -10.46 2.48
N PRO A 601 -15.54 -10.88 2.11
CA PRO A 601 -15.83 -11.32 0.74
C PRO A 601 -15.89 -10.17 -0.28
N ARG A 602 -15.83 -8.91 0.19
CA ARG A 602 -16.05 -7.71 -0.62
C ARG A 602 -14.74 -7.03 -1.01
N ILE A 603 -14.84 -6.13 -1.98
CA ILE A 603 -13.82 -5.14 -2.32
C ILE A 603 -14.38 -3.76 -1.94
N TYR A 604 -13.52 -2.90 -1.39
CA TYR A 604 -13.86 -1.57 -0.90
C TYR A 604 -13.09 -0.50 -1.68
N CYS A 605 -13.70 0.66 -1.82
CA CYS A 605 -13.01 1.88 -2.21
C CYS A 605 -13.13 2.91 -1.11
N LEU A 606 -11.99 3.41 -0.66
CA LEU A 606 -11.89 4.47 0.32
C LEU A 606 -11.32 5.72 -0.36
N ASP A 607 -11.72 6.88 0.12
CA ASP A 607 -10.97 8.11 -0.12
C ASP A 607 -9.61 8.00 0.57
N ALA A 608 -8.52 8.16 -0.18
CA ALA A 608 -7.17 7.90 0.30
C ALA A 608 -6.70 8.94 1.35
N PHE A 609 -7.28 10.15 1.35
CA PHE A 609 -6.87 11.24 2.24
C PHE A 609 -7.60 11.22 3.59
N THR A 610 -8.84 10.78 3.58
CA THR A 610 -9.74 10.82 4.74
C THR A 610 -10.04 9.43 5.31
N GLY A 611 -9.96 8.38 4.51
CA GLY A 611 -10.36 7.02 4.90
C GLY A 611 -11.87 6.78 4.83
N GLN A 612 -12.65 7.72 4.26
CA GLN A 612 -14.08 7.52 4.08
C GLN A 612 -14.34 6.40 3.07
N VAL A 613 -15.19 5.43 3.40
CA VAL A 613 -15.66 4.43 2.43
C VAL A 613 -16.56 5.13 1.42
N LEU A 614 -16.16 5.11 0.15
CA LEU A 614 -16.91 5.66 -0.97
C LEU A 614 -17.95 4.65 -1.46
N TRP A 615 -17.53 3.39 -1.61
CA TRP A 615 -18.40 2.28 -1.99
C TRP A 615 -17.78 0.93 -1.60
N GLN A 616 -18.59 -0.12 -1.68
CA GLN A 616 -18.18 -1.51 -1.56
C GLN A 616 -18.92 -2.37 -2.59
N THR A 617 -18.31 -3.47 -3.03
CA THR A 617 -18.96 -4.45 -3.91
C THR A 617 -19.95 -5.33 -3.13
N GLY A 618 -20.71 -6.15 -3.85
CA GLY A 618 -21.31 -7.35 -3.28
C GLY A 618 -20.29 -8.49 -3.09
N PRO A 619 -20.72 -9.64 -2.52
CA PRO A 619 -19.85 -10.78 -2.25
C PRO A 619 -19.50 -11.62 -3.49
N GLU A 620 -20.10 -11.35 -4.66
CA GLU A 620 -19.86 -12.06 -5.91
C GLU A 620 -18.40 -12.00 -6.42
N VAL A 621 -17.57 -11.13 -5.84
CA VAL A 621 -16.14 -10.99 -6.11
C VAL A 621 -15.26 -11.69 -5.07
N GLU A 622 -15.82 -12.59 -4.25
CA GLU A 622 -15.05 -13.23 -3.17
C GLU A 622 -13.85 -14.04 -3.68
N ASP A 623 -13.92 -14.60 -4.89
CA ASP A 623 -12.79 -15.30 -5.50
C ASP A 623 -11.77 -14.34 -6.14
N ALA A 624 -12.03 -13.03 -6.21
CA ALA A 624 -11.04 -12.08 -6.69
C ALA A 624 -9.92 -11.97 -5.65
N VAL A 625 -8.84 -12.72 -5.87
CA VAL A 625 -7.68 -12.80 -4.97
C VAL A 625 -6.56 -11.84 -5.35
N GLN A 626 -6.74 -11.05 -6.41
CA GLN A 626 -5.77 -10.10 -6.93
C GLN A 626 -6.45 -8.84 -7.46
N LEU A 627 -5.89 -7.68 -7.14
CA LEU A 627 -6.18 -6.42 -7.81
C LEU A 627 -5.11 -6.18 -8.89
N LEU A 628 -5.48 -6.20 -10.16
CA LEU A 628 -4.53 -6.11 -11.27
C LEU A 628 -4.11 -4.66 -11.56
N GLY A 629 -5.06 -3.73 -11.44
CA GLY A 629 -4.86 -2.32 -11.74
C GLY A 629 -6.17 -1.62 -12.05
N VAL A 630 -6.10 -0.31 -12.23
CA VAL A 630 -7.19 0.55 -12.72
C VAL A 630 -6.85 1.01 -14.13
N ALA A 631 -7.83 0.92 -15.02
CA ALA A 631 -7.76 1.45 -16.38
C ALA A 631 -9.16 1.80 -16.88
N HIS A 632 -9.30 2.90 -17.63
CA HIS A 632 -10.58 3.33 -18.23
C HIS A 632 -11.75 3.38 -17.24
N ASP A 633 -11.50 3.87 -16.02
CA ASP A 633 -12.46 3.92 -14.90
C ASP A 633 -13.03 2.56 -14.47
N TYR A 634 -12.30 1.47 -14.74
CA TYR A 634 -12.55 0.15 -14.18
C TYR A 634 -11.41 -0.29 -13.29
N LEU A 635 -11.74 -0.85 -12.13
CA LEU A 635 -10.86 -1.74 -11.40
C LEU A 635 -10.93 -3.12 -12.03
N ILE A 636 -9.77 -3.64 -12.42
CA ILE A 636 -9.63 -5.01 -12.90
C ILE A 636 -9.17 -5.90 -11.75
N ALA A 637 -10.00 -6.88 -11.41
CA ALA A 637 -9.72 -7.85 -10.36
C ALA A 637 -9.73 -9.27 -10.92
N ALA A 638 -8.88 -10.15 -10.39
CA ALA A 638 -8.66 -11.49 -10.92
C ALA A 638 -8.66 -12.56 -9.82
N GLY A 639 -9.18 -13.73 -10.19
CA GLY A 639 -9.43 -14.88 -9.34
C GLY A 639 -9.58 -16.14 -10.17
N HIS A 640 -10.58 -16.97 -9.88
CA HIS A 640 -11.00 -17.99 -10.85
C HIS A 640 -11.57 -17.37 -12.12
N LYS A 641 -12.08 -16.14 -12.00
CA LYS A 641 -12.62 -15.31 -13.06
C LYS A 641 -11.92 -13.95 -13.11
N LEU A 642 -12.20 -13.19 -14.15
CA LEU A 642 -11.73 -11.82 -14.37
C LEU A 642 -12.92 -10.86 -14.30
N TYR A 643 -12.77 -9.76 -13.56
CA TYR A 643 -13.84 -8.82 -13.22
C TYR A 643 -13.51 -7.39 -13.65
N TRP A 644 -14.50 -6.70 -14.21
CA TRP A 644 -14.49 -5.25 -14.45
C TRP A 644 -15.45 -4.58 -13.48
N ILE A 645 -14.91 -3.82 -12.52
CA ILE A 645 -15.69 -3.13 -11.49
C ILE A 645 -15.65 -1.63 -11.79
N ALA A 646 -16.80 -1.00 -11.98
CA ALA A 646 -16.87 0.41 -12.35
C ALA A 646 -16.41 1.33 -11.19
N LEU A 647 -15.70 2.41 -11.55
CA LEU A 647 -15.18 3.43 -10.62
C LEU A 647 -15.81 4.81 -10.82
N ALA A 648 -16.59 4.98 -11.88
CA ALA A 648 -17.27 6.22 -12.24
C ALA A 648 -18.75 6.17 -11.84
N PRO A 649 -19.33 7.29 -11.38
CA PRO A 649 -20.75 7.36 -11.05
C PRO A 649 -21.62 7.16 -12.30
N PRO A 650 -22.84 6.60 -12.16
CA PRO A 650 -23.52 6.20 -10.92
C PRO A 650 -23.29 4.72 -10.52
N ASP A 651 -22.34 4.04 -11.15
CA ASP A 651 -22.21 2.58 -11.08
C ASP A 651 -20.99 2.09 -10.28
N GLU A 652 -20.42 2.98 -9.50
CA GLU A 652 -19.31 2.72 -8.60
C GLU A 652 -19.51 1.42 -7.78
N GLY A 653 -18.50 0.56 -7.82
CA GLY A 653 -18.50 -0.73 -7.10
C GLY A 653 -19.35 -1.83 -7.74
N LYS A 654 -20.07 -1.57 -8.83
CA LYS A 654 -20.83 -2.60 -9.55
C LYS A 654 -19.93 -3.35 -10.54
N VAL A 655 -20.06 -4.67 -10.57
CA VAL A 655 -19.45 -5.52 -11.61
C VAL A 655 -20.18 -5.27 -12.93
N LYS A 656 -19.44 -4.78 -13.94
CA LYS A 656 -19.95 -4.51 -15.29
C LYS A 656 -19.70 -5.63 -16.28
N ALA A 657 -18.62 -6.37 -16.08
CA ALA A 657 -18.33 -7.57 -16.85
C ALA A 657 -17.58 -8.58 -15.97
N VAL A 658 -17.83 -9.86 -16.26
CA VAL A 658 -17.13 -10.99 -15.64
C VAL A 658 -16.83 -12.02 -16.73
N TRP A 659 -15.65 -12.64 -16.66
CA TRP A 659 -15.28 -13.73 -17.56
C TRP A 659 -14.52 -14.86 -16.87
N PRO A 660 -14.84 -16.14 -17.13
CA PRO A 660 -16.04 -16.61 -17.84
C PRO A 660 -17.34 -16.26 -17.10
N ASP A 661 -18.42 -16.08 -17.85
CA ASP A 661 -19.77 -15.91 -17.30
C ASP A 661 -20.33 -17.22 -16.72
N GLY A 662 -19.94 -18.37 -17.30
CA GLY A 662 -20.29 -19.72 -16.85
C GLY A 662 -19.63 -20.21 -15.55
N PRO A 663 -19.82 -21.48 -15.17
CA PRO A 663 -19.30 -22.06 -13.93
C PRO A 663 -17.78 -22.33 -13.94
N GLU A 664 -17.12 -22.12 -15.08
CA GLU A 664 -15.71 -22.42 -15.28
C GLU A 664 -14.82 -21.58 -14.36
N LYS A 665 -13.78 -22.23 -13.83
CA LYS A 665 -12.78 -21.64 -12.94
C LYS A 665 -11.41 -21.72 -13.60
N LEU A 666 -11.16 -20.81 -14.54
CA LEU A 666 -10.02 -20.91 -15.45
C LEU A 666 -8.75 -20.21 -14.97
N GLY A 667 -8.89 -19.19 -14.11
CA GLY A 667 -7.78 -18.35 -13.69
C GLY A 667 -6.66 -19.14 -13.05
N TYR A 668 -5.42 -18.74 -13.33
CA TYR A 668 -4.22 -19.37 -12.80
C TYR A 668 -3.03 -18.41 -12.80
N GLY A 669 -2.75 -17.81 -11.64
CA GLY A 669 -1.71 -16.80 -11.45
C GLY A 669 -2.16 -15.37 -11.67
N ARG A 670 -1.22 -14.44 -11.50
CA ARG A 670 -1.46 -13.01 -11.63
C ARG A 670 -1.41 -12.52 -13.07
N GLY A 671 -2.47 -11.83 -13.51
CA GLY A 671 -2.48 -11.11 -14.79
C GLY A 671 -1.74 -9.78 -14.75
N THR A 672 -1.64 -9.12 -15.90
CA THR A 672 -1.01 -7.79 -16.01
C THR A 672 -1.78 -6.89 -16.97
N LEU A 673 -1.75 -5.58 -16.71
CA LEU A 673 -2.29 -4.56 -17.61
C LEU A 673 -1.17 -4.07 -18.53
N ALA A 674 -1.46 -4.01 -19.83
CA ALA A 674 -0.52 -3.54 -20.84
C ALA A 674 -1.28 -2.77 -21.94
N GLY A 675 -1.00 -1.47 -22.06
CA GLY A 675 -1.81 -0.56 -22.88
C GLY A 675 -3.30 -0.65 -22.52
N ASP A 676 -4.14 -0.81 -23.53
CA ASP A 676 -5.61 -0.93 -23.37
C ASP A 676 -6.10 -2.37 -23.20
N CYS A 677 -5.21 -3.26 -22.76
CA CYS A 677 -5.51 -4.68 -22.60
C CYS A 677 -5.17 -5.21 -21.20
N VAL A 678 -5.94 -6.19 -20.75
CA VAL A 678 -5.56 -7.07 -19.65
C VAL A 678 -5.13 -8.43 -20.20
N TRP A 679 -3.95 -8.86 -19.79
CA TRP A 679 -3.37 -10.16 -20.09
C TRP A 679 -3.58 -11.07 -18.89
N TRP A 680 -4.40 -12.10 -19.05
CA TRP A 680 -4.88 -12.93 -17.97
C TRP A 680 -4.51 -14.42 -18.18
N PRO A 681 -3.72 -15.01 -17.28
CA PRO A 681 -3.24 -16.38 -17.41
C PRO A 681 -4.27 -17.40 -16.91
N THR A 682 -4.31 -18.52 -17.62
CA THR A 682 -4.92 -19.79 -17.23
C THR A 682 -3.83 -20.87 -17.28
N ARG A 683 -4.11 -22.10 -16.85
CA ARG A 683 -3.10 -23.17 -16.84
C ARG A 683 -2.44 -23.41 -18.20
N GLU A 684 -3.20 -23.26 -19.28
CA GLU A 684 -2.77 -23.60 -20.65
C GLU A 684 -2.78 -22.42 -21.62
N ARG A 685 -3.36 -21.29 -21.25
CA ARG A 685 -3.52 -20.14 -22.16
C ARG A 685 -3.30 -18.82 -21.45
N ILE A 686 -2.86 -17.81 -22.20
CA ILE A 686 -2.99 -16.41 -21.80
C ILE A 686 -4.06 -15.79 -22.67
N TYR A 687 -5.12 -15.27 -22.04
CA TYR A 687 -6.16 -14.51 -22.71
C TYR A 687 -5.82 -13.03 -22.66
N VAL A 688 -6.07 -12.32 -23.75
CA VAL A 688 -5.92 -10.86 -23.82
C VAL A 688 -7.30 -10.28 -24.03
N PHE A 689 -7.75 -9.41 -23.13
CA PHE A 689 -9.04 -8.73 -23.23
C PHE A 689 -8.83 -7.24 -23.46
N SER A 690 -9.68 -6.66 -24.30
CA SER A 690 -9.81 -5.21 -24.38
C SER A 690 -10.42 -4.68 -23.08
N LEU A 691 -9.79 -3.67 -22.48
CA LEU A 691 -10.27 -3.06 -21.24
C LEU A 691 -11.58 -2.28 -21.45
N HIS A 692 -11.80 -1.77 -22.66
CA HIS A 692 -13.01 -1.03 -23.03
C HIS A 692 -14.24 -1.93 -23.23
N THR A 693 -14.07 -3.03 -23.95
CA THR A 693 -15.20 -3.89 -24.36
C THR A 693 -15.38 -5.12 -23.47
N ALA A 694 -14.40 -5.41 -22.59
CA ALA A 694 -14.32 -6.63 -21.79
C ALA A 694 -14.40 -7.93 -22.62
N ARG A 695 -14.05 -7.87 -23.91
CA ARG A 695 -14.06 -9.02 -24.82
C ARG A 695 -12.65 -9.54 -25.06
N PRO A 696 -12.47 -10.87 -25.21
CA PRO A 696 -11.19 -11.44 -25.56
C PRO A 696 -10.85 -11.00 -26.99
N VAL A 697 -9.71 -10.34 -27.15
CA VAL A 697 -9.15 -9.94 -28.45
C VAL A 697 -8.10 -10.93 -28.94
N LYS A 698 -7.51 -11.71 -28.03
CA LYS A 698 -6.46 -12.69 -28.35
C LYS A 698 -6.38 -13.83 -27.35
N GLN A 699 -5.83 -14.95 -27.81
CA GLN A 699 -5.44 -16.09 -26.97
C GLN A 699 -4.08 -16.60 -27.40
N ILE A 700 -3.22 -16.92 -26.42
CA ILE A 700 -1.90 -17.50 -26.63
C ILE A 700 -1.88 -18.87 -25.98
N LEU A 701 -1.55 -19.91 -26.76
CA LEU A 701 -1.42 -21.28 -26.26
C LEU A 701 -0.04 -21.50 -25.65
N LEU A 702 0.01 -21.94 -24.40
CA LEU A 702 1.26 -22.19 -23.67
C LEU A 702 1.84 -23.61 -23.86
N PRO A 703 1.04 -24.69 -23.98
CA PRO A 703 1.58 -26.04 -24.16
C PRO A 703 2.49 -26.22 -25.38
N PRO A 704 2.19 -25.64 -26.57
CA PRO A 704 3.09 -25.72 -27.72
C PRO A 704 4.45 -25.05 -27.49
N LEU A 705 4.53 -24.09 -26.57
CA LEU A 705 5.76 -23.42 -26.15
C LEU A 705 6.49 -24.19 -25.03
N GLY A 706 5.93 -25.32 -24.58
CA GLY A 706 6.41 -26.06 -23.43
C GLY A 706 6.32 -25.25 -22.14
N LEU A 707 5.31 -24.38 -22.02
CA LEU A 707 5.05 -23.53 -20.86
C LEU A 707 3.69 -23.86 -20.22
N ARG A 708 3.50 -23.37 -19.00
CA ARG A 708 2.22 -23.33 -18.28
C ARG A 708 1.98 -21.91 -17.78
N GLY A 709 0.73 -21.62 -17.41
CA GLY A 709 0.38 -20.32 -16.83
C GLY A 709 1.15 -20.01 -15.54
N GLY A 710 1.00 -18.78 -15.07
CA GLY A 710 1.68 -18.30 -13.87
C GLY A 710 1.54 -16.80 -13.71
N ASN A 711 2.31 -16.21 -12.82
CA ASN A 711 2.32 -14.77 -12.61
C ASN A 711 2.99 -14.07 -13.80
N LEU A 712 2.32 -13.07 -14.36
CA LEU A 712 2.76 -12.33 -15.54
C LEU A 712 3.41 -10.99 -15.19
N VAL A 713 4.48 -10.65 -15.89
CA VAL A 713 5.05 -9.29 -15.91
C VAL A 713 5.30 -8.90 -17.37
N MET A 714 4.72 -7.78 -17.80
CA MET A 714 4.91 -7.26 -19.15
C MET A 714 5.98 -6.18 -19.12
N THR A 715 6.94 -6.28 -20.05
CA THR A 715 7.94 -5.25 -20.33
C THR A 715 7.88 -4.87 -21.81
N PRO A 716 8.54 -3.79 -22.24
CA PRO A 716 8.62 -3.46 -23.66
C PRO A 716 9.29 -4.56 -24.52
N GLU A 717 10.15 -5.40 -23.93
CA GLU A 717 10.95 -6.37 -24.68
C GLU A 717 10.42 -7.80 -24.60
N CYS A 718 9.81 -8.17 -23.48
CA CYS A 718 9.28 -9.52 -23.26
C CYS A 718 8.12 -9.58 -22.26
N LEU A 719 7.32 -10.64 -22.39
CA LEU A 719 6.37 -11.10 -21.38
C LEU A 719 7.06 -12.18 -20.52
N LEU A 720 7.21 -11.91 -19.23
CA LEU A 720 7.69 -12.88 -18.26
C LEU A 720 6.51 -13.70 -17.73
N VAL A 721 6.71 -15.02 -17.63
CA VAL A 721 5.77 -15.97 -17.04
C VAL A 721 6.48 -16.72 -15.91
N ALA A 722 6.11 -16.44 -14.67
CA ALA A 722 6.60 -17.12 -13.48
C ALA A 722 5.60 -18.18 -13.02
N SER A 723 5.86 -19.45 -13.36
CA SER A 723 5.12 -20.59 -12.83
C SER A 723 5.73 -21.05 -11.49
N GLY A 724 5.14 -22.07 -10.86
CA GLY A 724 5.64 -22.60 -9.58
C GLY A 724 7.01 -23.28 -9.67
N THR A 725 7.54 -23.51 -10.88
CA THR A 725 8.82 -24.23 -11.10
C THR A 725 9.69 -23.63 -12.20
N THR A 726 9.24 -22.60 -12.91
CA THR A 726 9.94 -22.06 -14.08
C THR A 726 9.67 -20.57 -14.22
N LEU A 727 10.71 -19.80 -14.52
CA LEU A 727 10.61 -18.44 -15.06
C LEU A 727 10.95 -18.49 -16.54
N ALA A 728 10.08 -17.96 -17.40
CA ALA A 728 10.31 -17.91 -18.84
C ALA A 728 10.04 -16.51 -19.40
N ALA A 729 10.77 -16.13 -20.44
CA ALA A 729 10.51 -14.92 -21.21
C ALA A 729 10.03 -15.27 -22.62
N LEU A 730 8.94 -14.63 -23.02
CA LEU A 730 8.42 -14.63 -24.38
C LEU A 730 8.73 -13.27 -25.02
N GLY A 731 9.35 -13.25 -26.19
CA GLY A 731 9.68 -11.97 -26.84
C GLY A 731 8.41 -11.18 -27.17
N VAL A 732 8.42 -9.86 -27.06
CA VAL A 732 7.27 -9.01 -27.38
C VAL A 732 7.48 -8.29 -28.70
N GLN A 733 6.43 -8.24 -29.51
CA GLN A 733 6.35 -7.34 -30.66
C GLN A 733 5.60 -6.07 -30.23
N VAL A 734 6.31 -4.94 -30.24
CA VAL A 734 5.76 -3.62 -29.93
C VAL A 734 5.15 -3.01 -31.19
N GLU A 735 4.14 -2.14 -31.05
CA GLU A 735 3.67 -1.32 -32.16
C GLU A 735 4.78 -0.35 -32.62
N ALA A 736 5.05 -0.30 -33.92
CA ALA A 736 5.98 0.65 -34.49
C ALA A 736 5.40 2.07 -34.39
N GLY A 737 5.79 2.82 -33.35
CA GLY A 737 5.63 4.27 -33.35
C GLY A 737 6.52 4.89 -34.43
N HIS A 738 6.00 5.87 -35.18
CA HIS A 738 6.81 6.67 -36.10
C HIS A 738 8.11 7.11 -35.39
N PRO A 739 9.29 6.95 -36.02
CA PRO A 739 10.54 7.29 -35.37
C PRO A 739 10.53 8.77 -34.99
N ALA A 740 10.78 9.05 -33.72
CA ALA A 740 10.99 10.40 -33.23
C ALA A 740 12.21 10.97 -33.97
N GLU A 741 12.03 12.02 -34.76
CA GLU A 741 13.12 12.94 -35.06
C GLU A 741 13.69 13.40 -33.72
N ARG A 742 14.95 13.02 -33.47
CA ARG A 742 15.75 13.58 -32.39
C ARG A 742 15.92 15.07 -32.69
N VAL A 743 15.05 15.91 -32.14
CA VAL A 743 15.34 17.33 -32.00
C VAL A 743 16.44 17.43 -30.94
N CYS A 744 17.69 17.50 -31.41
CA CYS A 744 18.82 17.91 -30.60
C CYS A 744 18.57 19.35 -30.11
N LEU A 745 18.07 19.49 -28.89
CA LEU A 745 18.14 20.76 -28.16
C LEU A 745 19.61 20.99 -27.79
N ALA A 746 20.33 21.71 -28.65
CA ALA A 746 21.64 22.25 -28.32
C ALA A 746 21.48 23.21 -27.13
N THR A 747 22.18 22.92 -26.04
CA THR A 747 22.35 23.82 -24.90
C THR A 747 23.15 25.05 -25.33
N PRO A 748 22.77 26.28 -24.93
CA PRO A 748 23.64 27.44 -25.08
C PRO A 748 24.65 27.45 -23.93
N VAL A 749 25.91 27.12 -24.23
CA VAL A 749 27.04 27.44 -23.33
C VAL A 749 27.54 28.83 -23.69
N GLY A 750 27.44 29.75 -22.74
CA GLY A 750 28.02 31.09 -22.81
C GLY A 750 29.34 31.18 -22.04
N THR A 751 30.16 32.16 -22.46
CA THR A 751 31.42 32.68 -21.89
C THR A 751 32.67 31.83 -22.19
N SER A 752 33.85 32.33 -22.56
CA SER A 752 34.43 33.68 -22.69
C SER A 752 35.79 33.58 -23.43
N GLU A 753 36.18 34.66 -24.12
CA GLU A 753 37.55 35.10 -24.49
C GLU A 753 38.47 34.24 -25.40
N ALA A 754 38.80 34.78 -26.59
CA ALA A 754 40.10 35.42 -26.89
C ALA A 754 40.43 35.44 -28.41
N SER A 755 40.65 36.68 -28.90
CA SER A 755 41.56 37.14 -29.97
C SER A 755 41.76 36.42 -31.32
N ALA A 756 41.72 37.29 -32.34
CA ALA A 756 42.55 37.35 -33.56
C ALA A 756 42.01 36.71 -34.86
N GLY A 757 41.91 37.56 -35.90
CA GLY A 757 42.40 37.19 -37.24
C GLY A 757 41.40 37.23 -38.41
N LEU A 758 41.46 38.35 -39.15
CA LEU A 758 41.39 38.45 -40.62
C LEU A 758 40.13 38.00 -41.42
N ARG A 759 39.55 39.03 -42.07
CA ARG A 759 39.30 39.19 -43.53
C ARG A 759 38.49 38.13 -44.31
N ALA A 760 37.35 38.64 -44.78
CA ALA A 760 36.96 38.80 -46.18
C ALA A 760 36.17 37.69 -46.92
N SER A 761 35.08 38.16 -47.55
CA SER A 761 34.50 37.74 -48.85
C SER A 761 33.92 36.32 -48.90
N THR A 762 32.77 36.00 -49.52
CA THR A 762 32.07 36.62 -50.66
C THR A 762 30.71 35.90 -50.81
N THR A 763 29.68 36.62 -51.27
CA THR A 763 28.62 36.23 -52.24
C THR A 763 28.31 34.73 -52.44
N ALA A 764 27.06 34.26 -52.41
CA ALA A 764 26.03 34.41 -53.45
C ALA A 764 24.84 33.51 -53.03
N SER A 765 23.61 33.99 -52.79
CA SER A 765 22.56 34.38 -53.73
C SER A 765 21.72 33.23 -54.34
N PHE A 766 20.39 33.43 -54.26
CA PHE A 766 19.29 32.87 -55.08
C PHE A 766 18.60 31.56 -54.66
N SER A 767 17.54 31.69 -53.84
CA SER A 767 16.10 31.78 -54.21
C SER A 767 15.40 30.74 -55.10
N PRO A 768 14.05 30.63 -54.99
CA PRO A 768 13.28 29.37 -54.98
C PRO A 768 12.25 29.24 -56.12
N VAL A 769 11.62 28.05 -56.24
CA VAL A 769 10.40 27.76 -57.05
C VAL A 769 9.78 26.49 -56.41
N VAL A 770 8.59 26.41 -55.78
CA VAL A 770 7.17 26.68 -56.12
C VAL A 770 6.62 25.95 -57.34
N SER A 771 5.85 24.88 -57.14
CA SER A 771 4.57 24.55 -57.83
C SER A 771 4.07 23.18 -57.31
N HIS A 772 2.81 23.07 -56.83
CA HIS A 772 1.60 22.58 -57.55
C HIS A 772 1.77 21.15 -58.10
N GLU A 773 0.85 20.18 -58.02
CA GLU A 773 -0.61 20.22 -57.96
C GLU A 773 -1.19 18.82 -57.67
N HIS A 774 -2.52 18.76 -57.59
CA HIS A 774 -3.42 17.63 -57.34
C HIS A 774 -3.22 16.33 -58.16
N ALA A 775 -3.71 15.22 -57.58
CA ALA A 775 -4.87 14.44 -58.05
C ALA A 775 -4.72 12.91 -57.89
N LYS A 776 -5.38 12.33 -56.88
CA LYS A 776 -6.51 11.38 -56.99
C LYS A 776 -6.84 10.76 -55.63
#